data_AF-U1ZKE5-F1
#
_entry.id   AF-U1ZKE5-F1
#
_cell.length_a   1.000
_cell.length_b   1.000
_cell.length_c   1.000
_cell.angle_alpha   90.00
_cell.angle_beta   90.00
_cell.angle_gamma   90.00
#
_symmetry.space_group_name_H-M   'P 1'
#
loop_
_entity.id
_entity.type
_entity.pdbx_description
1 polymer ?
#
loop_
_entity_poly.entity_id
_entity_poly.type
_entity_poly.pdbx_seq_one_letter_code
_entity_poly.pdbx_strand_id
1 'polypeptide(L)'
;MGLMSGEQEAPGDVDLLKLLLDTTSSRNDDEATARQEYMRIRLEVGGELPDFDEALARGWFRLIQGRVVPAAALSDYYLRHDVPYAEALRSFVYWLSDVKYQIAQPGAHASASTFEDYFVAGAQSGHKPPVQTPTWIAARLWDDPPPVDLATWTMHWEVLDWVPLIPSAVWSEQDAQRFREASLQILRNANLPTWDHVSVAESLRASGDMRELAPIEVKPDLLGRVLARTRSHYGTDLYEAHALCALMRVLVLELAHVEAGPVPSKKAQELVALATCHPELCDVLTDCCLQAPQVLADLIFCPSAAGLVCHLVATWHVQFQIDRDYRNEAADSVQASLLADCLEVLRYHLVQGDVAPTESARLLIVMQEHDCGGSDGVPLLPIGLDHLRGLPVDIKRQVRQSLIEMASAQATSLEFAVMLKAVAVVGESLPPAEAETVASAYRKAFHAKERADTRWVDVTGAAALARLAMDHGHLQPRIFYPLDLQDELARRPDDVVGLGLSMREQIRMLSRAVVGYPESVPGDLVEALALAIQAGASNRPDRGRVDAFTFQLDNQVRGRQGPRLESDLIEAVNRPEVPAQQERLVKALLLVEDPLILAMLLPRVPAVYRERIIARLQVLTPDEASRAAFVTQASERGQALLDAGLPELASAYLREAQEAQRGRNLPALAVQTLNQQLQIHYLSGTFDAVASAKIPDGLRPEHQAEAQRTLDFFRALVCLKNEPPEALKAAGIFHSLYRQHPLPAYAINLLAARVVKLLGENLFRVVVGEDAEMARLAIDEADRAISSIKGLSDMSRAIHVPNCAAMLLAVGRPREAMNRLKELASAERTAESTAFEAVASARLGEPDRARALIRSGRERYGDASLLVGAESHIDHSAGFGAPPLLLFKQEAAVQLRAAMRSFMELPASEQAEVLMGPPLALEKLLTAAFQDALAAFQRTLSFLKLDRHTEFDEDDFNGIVAELVEARLEGSLGWQAHEQSPGGYTEKGNAGRRDFVVRRRGVDITVFEALKASQPNDKRISAHLHKLFGYSWADILFHVTYSNRKDISEMRTAVEEVARQPPPGTTYQCQSAIPADGARPGAVRGSYRRNGEDVTVIFFVIDMRQEGQRAAVGAPALIENADQ
;
A
#
# COMPACT_ATOMS: atom_id res chain seq x y z
N MET A 1 18.79 -50.58 23.90
CA MET A 1 17.40 -50.16 23.64
C MET A 1 17.17 -50.26 22.15
N GLY A 2 16.29 -51.17 21.73
CA GLY A 2 16.02 -51.42 20.33
C GLY A 2 15.18 -50.29 19.73
N LEU A 3 15.59 -49.83 18.56
CA LEU A 3 14.85 -48.86 17.75
C LEU A 3 13.63 -49.55 17.16
N MET A 4 12.44 -49.24 17.69
CA MET A 4 11.16 -49.61 17.08
C MET A 4 10.90 -48.69 15.89
N SER A 5 11.23 -49.19 14.70
CA SER A 5 10.64 -48.78 13.43
C SER A 5 9.31 -49.52 13.27
N GLY A 6 8.20 -48.87 13.63
CA GLY A 6 6.86 -49.29 13.28
C GLY A 6 6.12 -48.09 12.71
N GLU A 7 5.63 -48.19 11.48
CA GLU A 7 4.53 -47.36 11.01
C GLU A 7 3.39 -47.55 12.02
N GLN A 8 3.10 -46.54 12.85
CA GLN A 8 1.92 -46.59 13.70
C GLN A 8 0.71 -46.42 12.79
N GLU A 9 0.07 -47.53 12.42
CA GLU A 9 -1.29 -47.51 11.89
C GLU A 9 -2.16 -46.66 12.82
N ALA A 10 -2.85 -45.66 12.26
CA ALA A 10 -3.78 -44.85 13.02
C ALA A 10 -4.88 -45.77 13.59
N PRO A 11 -5.19 -45.67 14.89
CA PRO A 11 -6.16 -46.54 15.57
C PRO A 11 -7.52 -46.49 14.87
N GLY A 12 -8.28 -47.58 14.95
CA GLY A 12 -9.65 -47.58 14.44
C GLY A 12 -10.52 -46.59 15.21
N ASP A 13 -11.24 -45.71 14.51
CA ASP A 13 -12.00 -44.60 15.14
C ASP A 13 -12.98 -45.06 16.24
N VAL A 14 -13.54 -46.28 16.13
CA VAL A 14 -14.45 -46.88 17.13
C VAL A 14 -13.72 -47.28 18.41
N ASP A 15 -12.51 -47.84 18.29
CA ASP A 15 -11.72 -48.27 19.45
C ASP A 15 -11.09 -47.04 20.14
N LEU A 16 -10.70 -46.02 19.39
CA LEU A 16 -10.26 -44.74 19.94
C LEU A 16 -11.40 -43.98 20.65
N LEU A 17 -12.62 -43.98 20.09
CA LEU A 17 -13.80 -43.43 20.76
C LEU A 17 -14.04 -44.10 22.11
N LYS A 18 -14.01 -45.43 22.17
CA LYS A 18 -14.17 -46.19 23.43
C LYS A 18 -13.05 -45.92 24.41
N LEU A 19 -11.80 -45.84 23.94
CA LEU A 19 -10.67 -45.50 24.78
C LEU A 19 -10.84 -44.12 25.43
N LEU A 20 -11.27 -43.12 24.67
CA LEU A 20 -11.54 -41.77 25.20
C LEU A 20 -12.66 -41.81 26.25
N LEU A 21 -13.75 -42.55 26.01
CA LEU A 21 -14.83 -42.74 26.99
C LEU A 21 -14.34 -43.43 28.28
N ASP A 22 -13.36 -44.31 28.19
CA ASP A 22 -12.70 -44.97 29.34
C ASP A 22 -11.61 -44.11 30.00
N THR A 23 -11.36 -42.89 29.49
CA THR A 23 -10.28 -42.00 29.95
C THR A 23 -10.82 -40.84 30.80
N THR A 24 -10.21 -40.65 31.96
CA THR A 24 -10.42 -39.51 32.86
C THR A 24 -9.12 -38.70 32.99
N SER A 25 -9.20 -37.46 33.47
CA SER A 25 -8.00 -36.67 33.78
C SER A 25 -8.05 -36.05 35.17
N SER A 26 -6.88 -35.74 35.69
CA SER A 26 -6.66 -34.86 36.85
C SER A 26 -5.69 -33.77 36.42
N ARG A 27 -6.02 -32.52 36.73
CA ARG A 27 -5.23 -31.36 36.32
C ARG A 27 -4.69 -30.63 37.54
N ASN A 28 -3.48 -30.09 37.43
CA ASN A 28 -2.88 -29.31 38.50
C ASN A 28 -3.50 -27.90 38.62
N ASP A 29 -4.14 -27.41 37.55
CA ASP A 29 -4.82 -26.12 37.49
C ASP A 29 -6.17 -26.09 38.25
N ASP A 30 -6.69 -27.20 38.76
CA ASP A 30 -7.90 -27.21 39.59
C ASP A 30 -7.71 -26.35 40.87
N GLU A 31 -8.67 -25.47 41.20
CA GLU A 31 -8.53 -24.46 42.28
C GLU A 31 -8.04 -25.06 43.59
N ALA A 32 -8.62 -26.17 44.04
CA ALA A 32 -8.25 -26.78 45.32
C ALA A 32 -6.79 -27.26 45.33
N THR A 33 -6.34 -27.89 44.24
CA THR A 33 -4.99 -28.43 44.07
C THR A 33 -3.98 -27.28 43.93
N ALA A 34 -4.28 -26.32 43.07
CA ALA A 34 -3.44 -25.15 42.81
C ALA A 34 -3.28 -24.26 44.05
N ARG A 35 -4.37 -24.02 44.80
CA ARG A 35 -4.34 -23.26 46.06
C ARG A 35 -3.46 -23.95 47.10
N GLN A 36 -3.57 -25.27 47.24
CA GLN A 36 -2.74 -26.03 48.18
C GLN A 36 -1.25 -25.92 47.83
N GLU A 37 -0.91 -26.06 46.55
CA GLU A 37 0.46 -25.99 46.08
C GLU A 37 1.03 -24.56 46.19
N TYR A 38 0.26 -23.54 45.83
CA TYR A 38 0.65 -22.15 46.01
C TYR A 38 0.96 -21.82 47.48
N MET A 39 0.13 -22.29 48.40
CA MET A 39 0.35 -22.11 49.84
C MET A 39 1.59 -22.86 50.34
N ARG A 40 1.91 -24.03 49.78
CA ARG A 40 3.17 -24.74 50.05
C ARG A 40 4.37 -23.90 49.63
N ILE A 41 4.36 -23.39 48.40
CA ILE A 41 5.44 -22.54 47.85
C ILE A 41 5.62 -21.27 48.68
N ARG A 42 4.52 -20.64 49.09
CA ARG A 42 4.54 -19.45 49.96
C ARG A 42 5.22 -19.72 51.30
N LEU A 43 5.00 -20.89 51.89
CA LEU A 43 5.66 -21.29 53.15
C LEU A 43 7.17 -21.52 52.97
N GLU A 44 7.61 -21.94 51.79
CA GLU A 44 9.02 -22.20 51.47
C GLU A 44 9.82 -20.92 51.16
N VAL A 45 9.19 -19.96 50.48
CA VAL A 45 9.83 -18.71 50.02
C VAL A 45 9.72 -17.58 51.07
N GLY A 46 8.75 -17.64 51.97
CA GLY A 46 8.56 -16.66 53.07
C GLY A 46 7.47 -15.61 52.80
N GLY A 47 7.17 -14.78 53.81
CA GLY A 47 6.01 -13.87 53.84
C GLY A 47 5.99 -12.70 52.85
N GLU A 48 6.90 -12.66 51.88
CA GLU A 48 6.92 -11.64 50.81
C GLU A 48 5.94 -11.97 49.67
N LEU A 49 5.52 -13.23 49.52
CA LEU A 49 4.45 -13.64 48.61
C LEU A 49 3.06 -13.33 49.22
N PRO A 50 2.14 -12.70 48.47
CA PRO A 50 0.75 -12.54 48.90
C PRO A 50 0.12 -13.91 49.15
N ASP A 51 -0.91 -13.96 49.99
CA ASP A 51 -1.72 -15.18 50.08
C ASP A 51 -2.49 -15.42 48.77
N PHE A 52 -3.05 -16.61 48.56
CA PHE A 52 -3.70 -16.95 47.30
C PHE A 52 -4.91 -16.05 46.99
N ASP A 53 -5.69 -15.65 48.00
CA ASP A 53 -6.86 -14.79 47.81
C ASP A 53 -6.44 -13.34 47.53
N GLU A 54 -5.35 -12.91 48.14
CA GLU A 54 -4.70 -11.63 47.85
C GLU A 54 -4.07 -11.63 46.44
N ALA A 55 -3.46 -12.73 46.01
CA ALA A 55 -2.94 -12.89 44.65
C ALA A 55 -4.08 -12.84 43.61
N LEU A 56 -5.22 -13.49 43.89
CA LEU A 56 -6.44 -13.36 43.08
C LEU A 56 -6.97 -11.91 43.06
N ALA A 57 -7.06 -11.26 44.22
CA ALA A 57 -7.52 -9.87 44.33
C ALA A 57 -6.60 -8.87 43.61
N ARG A 58 -5.30 -9.17 43.56
CA ARG A 58 -4.28 -8.42 42.82
C ARG A 58 -4.22 -8.78 41.33
N GLY A 59 -5.01 -9.75 40.86
CA GLY A 59 -5.06 -10.16 39.46
C GLY A 59 -3.86 -10.98 38.97
N TRP A 60 -3.11 -11.62 39.87
CA TRP A 60 -2.00 -12.51 39.51
C TRP A 60 -2.49 -13.80 38.86
N PHE A 61 -3.61 -14.31 39.36
CA PHE A 61 -4.30 -15.48 38.84
C PHE A 61 -5.77 -15.14 38.64
N ARG A 62 -6.44 -15.95 37.83
CA ARG A 62 -7.89 -15.91 37.64
C ARG A 62 -8.48 -17.29 37.85
N LEU A 63 -9.73 -17.31 38.31
CA LEU A 63 -10.53 -18.53 38.35
C LEU A 63 -11.45 -18.54 37.14
N ILE A 64 -11.13 -19.38 36.17
CA ILE A 64 -11.91 -19.60 34.94
C ILE A 64 -12.43 -21.03 34.96
N GLN A 65 -13.75 -21.20 35.07
CA GLN A 65 -14.40 -22.51 35.26
C GLN A 65 -13.83 -23.37 36.41
N GLY A 66 -13.42 -22.74 37.52
CA GLY A 66 -12.80 -23.44 38.65
C GLY A 66 -11.34 -23.84 38.44
N ARG A 67 -10.72 -23.39 37.34
CA ARG A 67 -9.28 -23.56 37.07
C ARG A 67 -8.53 -22.26 37.33
N VAL A 68 -7.31 -22.39 37.87
CA VAL A 68 -6.40 -21.30 38.15
C VAL A 68 -5.57 -21.02 36.91
N VAL A 69 -5.80 -19.86 36.33
CA VAL A 69 -5.11 -19.41 35.12
C VAL A 69 -4.18 -18.25 35.48
N PRO A 70 -2.88 -18.32 35.15
CA PRO A 70 -1.95 -17.22 35.40
C PRO A 70 -2.19 -16.07 34.43
N ALA A 71 -2.20 -14.84 34.94
CA ALA A 71 -2.32 -13.66 34.08
C ALA A 71 -1.04 -13.49 33.23
N ALA A 72 -1.16 -13.25 31.93
CA ALA A 72 0.02 -13.11 31.06
C ALA A 72 0.93 -11.92 31.45
N ALA A 73 0.36 -10.87 32.05
CA ALA A 73 1.11 -9.75 32.62
C ALA A 73 2.04 -10.18 33.77
N LEU A 74 1.71 -11.26 34.51
CA LEU A 74 2.58 -11.86 35.51
C LEU A 74 3.81 -12.47 34.85
N SER A 75 3.65 -13.06 33.66
CA SER A 75 4.75 -13.61 32.85
C SER A 75 5.75 -12.57 32.39
N ASP A 76 5.26 -11.44 31.89
CA ASP A 76 6.11 -10.29 31.55
C ASP A 76 6.78 -9.68 32.80
N TYR A 77 6.09 -9.65 33.93
CA TYR A 77 6.59 -9.06 35.17
C TYR A 77 7.85 -9.77 35.72
N TYR A 78 7.83 -11.11 35.84
CA TYR A 78 9.00 -11.85 36.33
C TYR A 78 10.12 -12.03 35.29
N LEU A 79 9.84 -11.82 34.00
CA LEU A 79 10.86 -11.78 32.94
C LEU A 79 11.65 -10.47 32.96
N ARG A 80 11.02 -9.38 33.40
CA ARG A 80 11.59 -8.02 33.37
C ARG A 80 12.14 -7.54 34.71
N HIS A 81 11.79 -8.18 35.83
CA HIS A 81 12.17 -7.73 37.17
C HIS A 81 12.84 -8.84 37.98
N ASP A 82 13.95 -8.51 38.63
CA ASP A 82 14.70 -9.38 39.53
C ASP A 82 14.06 -9.38 40.93
N VAL A 83 12.98 -10.17 41.09
CA VAL A 83 12.27 -10.34 42.37
C VAL A 83 12.62 -11.68 43.03
N PRO A 84 12.80 -11.74 44.37
CA PRO A 84 13.32 -12.91 45.10
C PRO A 84 12.52 -14.21 44.91
N TYR A 85 11.24 -14.09 44.54
CA TYR A 85 10.28 -15.18 44.40
C TYR A 85 9.93 -15.52 42.94
N ALA A 86 10.62 -14.93 41.95
CA ALA A 86 10.36 -15.11 40.52
C ALA A 86 10.44 -16.59 40.07
N GLU A 87 11.50 -17.30 40.50
CA GLU A 87 11.74 -18.69 40.10
C GLU A 87 10.68 -19.65 40.67
N ALA A 88 10.23 -19.39 41.90
CA ALA A 88 9.17 -20.16 42.55
C ALA A 88 7.82 -19.96 41.85
N LEU A 89 7.46 -18.72 41.49
CA LEU A 89 6.26 -18.43 40.69
C LEU A 89 6.33 -19.03 39.29
N ARG A 90 7.48 -18.96 38.62
CA ARG A 90 7.68 -19.57 37.30
C ARG A 90 7.49 -21.09 37.35
N SER A 91 8.06 -21.73 38.38
CA SER A 91 7.89 -23.17 38.60
C SER A 91 6.44 -23.54 38.88
N PHE A 92 5.72 -22.72 39.66
CA PHE A 92 4.28 -22.89 39.89
C PHE A 92 3.48 -22.78 38.59
N VAL A 93 3.75 -21.77 37.76
CA VAL A 93 3.07 -21.57 36.47
C VAL A 93 3.28 -22.75 35.53
N TYR A 94 4.52 -23.28 35.42
CA TYR A 94 4.76 -24.51 34.66
C TYR A 94 4.02 -25.71 35.25
N TRP A 95 4.02 -25.86 36.58
CA TRP A 95 3.34 -26.94 37.27
C TRP A 95 1.81 -26.92 37.06
N LEU A 96 1.18 -25.74 36.96
CA LEU A 96 -0.25 -25.61 36.65
C LEU A 96 -0.63 -26.24 35.31
N SER A 97 0.28 -26.25 34.33
CA SER A 97 0.02 -26.77 32.98
C SER A 97 0.01 -28.30 32.87
N ASP A 98 0.41 -29.01 33.93
CA ASP A 98 0.49 -30.47 33.93
C ASP A 98 -0.91 -31.12 34.04
N VAL A 99 -1.18 -32.03 33.10
CA VAL A 99 -2.39 -32.87 33.06
C VAL A 99 -2.00 -34.34 33.14
N LYS A 100 -2.67 -35.09 34.01
CA LYS A 100 -2.48 -36.53 34.16
C LYS A 100 -3.75 -37.26 33.72
N TYR A 101 -3.61 -38.15 32.75
CA TYR A 101 -4.70 -38.98 32.25
C TYR A 101 -4.71 -40.35 32.92
N GLN A 102 -5.90 -40.90 33.19
CA GLN A 102 -6.11 -42.21 33.77
C GLN A 102 -7.11 -42.99 32.91
N ILE A 103 -6.70 -44.17 32.45
CA ILE A 103 -7.51 -45.08 31.64
C ILE A 103 -8.07 -46.16 32.55
N ALA A 104 -9.40 -46.33 32.58
CA ALA A 104 -10.07 -47.27 33.47
C ALA A 104 -9.76 -48.74 33.15
N GLN A 105 -9.59 -49.08 31.86
CA GLN A 105 -9.25 -50.42 31.39
C GLN A 105 -8.05 -50.39 30.42
N PRO A 106 -6.81 -50.22 30.94
CA PRO A 106 -5.61 -50.20 30.11
C PRO A 106 -5.45 -51.50 29.31
N GLY A 107 -5.16 -51.41 28.02
CA GLY A 107 -4.92 -52.54 27.12
C GLY A 107 -6.19 -53.24 26.62
N ALA A 108 -7.39 -52.73 26.92
CA ALA A 108 -8.65 -53.30 26.45
C ALA A 108 -8.86 -53.09 24.94
N HIS A 109 -8.29 -52.03 24.37
CA HIS A 109 -8.51 -51.61 22.99
C HIS A 109 -7.21 -51.76 22.18
N ALA A 110 -6.94 -52.99 21.71
CA ALA A 110 -5.65 -53.37 21.12
C ALA A 110 -5.21 -52.47 19.94
N SER A 111 -6.16 -51.96 19.14
CA SER A 111 -5.88 -51.07 18.02
C SER A 111 -5.54 -49.63 18.44
N ALA A 112 -5.85 -49.23 19.68
CA ALA A 112 -5.58 -47.91 20.26
C ALA A 112 -4.42 -47.88 21.26
N SER A 113 -3.66 -48.98 21.38
CA SER A 113 -2.51 -49.13 22.29
C SER A 113 -1.45 -48.04 22.13
N THR A 114 -1.22 -47.55 20.90
CA THR A 114 -0.31 -46.43 20.60
C THR A 114 -0.80 -45.09 21.18
N PHE A 115 -2.11 -44.91 21.28
CA PHE A 115 -2.76 -43.77 21.91
C PHE A 115 -2.78 -43.89 23.45
N GLU A 116 -2.90 -45.12 23.97
CA GLU A 116 -2.72 -45.40 25.41
C GLU A 116 -1.27 -45.07 25.86
N ASP A 117 -0.28 -45.49 25.08
CA ASP A 117 1.14 -45.16 25.32
C ASP A 117 1.39 -43.65 25.33
N TYR A 118 0.67 -42.89 24.48
CA TYR A 118 0.71 -41.42 24.46
C TYR A 118 0.18 -40.81 25.77
N PHE A 119 -0.91 -41.34 26.33
CA PHE A 119 -1.42 -40.90 27.63
C PHE A 119 -0.49 -41.29 28.80
N VAL A 120 0.11 -42.48 28.75
CA VAL A 120 0.97 -43.03 29.81
C VAL A 120 2.36 -42.40 29.86
N ALA A 121 2.95 -42.04 28.72
CA ALA A 121 4.25 -41.34 28.66
C ALA A 121 4.19 -39.89 29.20
N GLY A 122 2.99 -39.42 29.55
CA GLY A 122 2.66 -38.00 29.59
C GLY A 122 2.71 -37.46 28.16
N ALA A 123 1.86 -36.50 27.82
CA ALA A 123 1.92 -35.82 26.53
C ALA A 123 3.21 -34.95 26.39
N GLN A 124 4.40 -35.51 26.68
CA GLN A 124 5.71 -34.85 26.81
C GLN A 124 6.37 -34.53 25.47
N SER A 125 5.70 -34.76 24.34
CA SER A 125 6.16 -34.28 23.05
C SER A 125 5.00 -33.60 22.36
N GLY A 126 5.22 -32.40 21.81
CA GLY A 126 4.24 -31.68 20.99
C GLY A 126 3.86 -32.40 19.68
N HIS A 127 4.07 -33.71 19.59
CA HIS A 127 3.65 -34.57 18.50
C HIS A 127 2.36 -35.26 18.91
N LYS A 128 1.25 -34.92 18.24
CA LYS A 128 -0.05 -35.54 18.49
C LYS A 128 -0.11 -36.91 17.80
N PRO A 129 -0.71 -37.92 18.45
CA PRO A 129 -0.90 -39.22 17.81
C PRO A 129 -1.81 -39.08 16.58
N PRO A 130 -1.54 -39.80 15.48
CA PRO A 130 -2.34 -39.71 14.26
C PRO A 130 -3.75 -40.26 14.51
N VAL A 131 -4.77 -39.43 14.28
CA VAL A 131 -6.19 -39.81 14.32
C VAL A 131 -6.75 -39.83 12.89
N GLN A 132 -7.52 -40.84 12.52
CA GLN A 132 -8.07 -40.92 11.16
C GLN A 132 -9.19 -39.89 10.93
N THR A 133 -10.23 -39.91 11.77
CA THR A 133 -11.38 -38.99 11.63
C THR A 133 -11.72 -38.25 12.92
N PRO A 134 -10.87 -37.32 13.38
CA PRO A 134 -11.04 -36.69 14.70
C PRO A 134 -12.36 -35.91 14.84
N THR A 135 -12.88 -35.28 13.78
CA THR A 135 -14.19 -34.62 13.79
C THR A 135 -15.34 -35.59 13.99
N TRP A 136 -15.24 -36.80 13.42
CA TRP A 136 -16.26 -37.84 13.62
C TRP A 136 -16.24 -38.34 15.07
N ILE A 137 -15.06 -38.58 15.65
CA ILE A 137 -14.91 -39.01 17.04
C ILE A 137 -15.46 -37.93 17.99
N ALA A 138 -15.10 -36.66 17.79
CA ALA A 138 -15.60 -35.54 18.59
C ALA A 138 -17.13 -35.44 18.57
N ALA A 139 -17.76 -35.67 17.40
CA ALA A 139 -19.21 -35.70 17.28
C ALA A 139 -19.82 -36.89 18.06
N ARG A 140 -19.26 -38.10 17.91
CA ARG A 140 -19.78 -39.32 18.56
C ARG A 140 -19.63 -39.30 20.08
N LEU A 141 -18.62 -38.63 20.64
CA LEU A 141 -18.48 -38.45 22.09
C LEU A 141 -19.73 -37.78 22.71
N TRP A 142 -20.43 -36.94 21.97
CA TRP A 142 -21.64 -36.27 22.46
C TRP A 142 -22.94 -37.09 22.25
N ASP A 143 -22.90 -38.08 21.35
CA ASP A 143 -24.06 -38.90 20.95
C ASP A 143 -24.38 -40.03 21.96
N ASP A 144 -23.40 -40.50 22.74
CA ASP A 144 -23.55 -41.69 23.58
C ASP A 144 -24.40 -41.44 24.83
N PRO A 145 -25.38 -42.29 25.20
CA PRO A 145 -26.15 -42.14 26.44
C PRO A 145 -25.57 -42.96 27.63
N PRO A 146 -25.42 -42.37 28.84
CA PRO A 146 -25.65 -40.97 29.13
C PRO A 146 -24.53 -40.13 28.50
N PRO A 147 -24.88 -38.97 27.91
CA PRO A 147 -23.89 -38.12 27.30
C PRO A 147 -22.92 -37.61 28.35
N VAL A 148 -21.64 -37.61 28.00
CA VAL A 148 -20.62 -36.95 28.80
C VAL A 148 -21.02 -35.49 29.01
N ASP A 149 -20.76 -34.97 30.21
CA ASP A 149 -20.95 -33.54 30.45
C ASP A 149 -20.00 -32.72 29.55
N LEU A 150 -20.31 -31.44 29.37
CA LEU A 150 -19.56 -30.59 28.45
C LEU A 150 -18.09 -30.41 28.88
N ALA A 151 -17.77 -30.47 30.18
CA ALA A 151 -16.39 -30.35 30.65
C ALA A 151 -15.55 -31.57 30.27
N THR A 152 -16.12 -32.77 30.43
CA THR A 152 -15.53 -34.04 30.00
C THR A 152 -15.40 -34.09 28.48
N TRP A 153 -16.42 -33.65 27.75
CA TRP A 153 -16.37 -33.55 26.29
C TRP A 153 -15.26 -32.59 25.82
N THR A 154 -15.15 -31.40 26.41
CA THR A 154 -14.11 -30.41 26.08
C THR A 154 -12.70 -30.96 26.35
N MET A 155 -12.51 -31.74 27.41
CA MET A 155 -11.24 -32.42 27.70
C MET A 155 -10.88 -33.43 26.60
N HIS A 156 -11.83 -34.25 26.15
CA HIS A 156 -11.57 -35.19 25.05
C HIS A 156 -11.36 -34.46 23.72
N TRP A 157 -12.06 -33.35 23.49
CA TRP A 157 -11.92 -32.51 22.31
C TRP A 157 -10.55 -31.79 22.26
N GLU A 158 -9.99 -31.40 23.41
CA GLU A 158 -8.61 -30.89 23.53
C GLU A 158 -7.58 -31.90 23.01
N VAL A 159 -7.74 -33.19 23.38
CA VAL A 159 -6.88 -34.28 22.90
C VAL A 159 -6.97 -34.46 21.39
N LEU A 160 -8.14 -34.18 20.81
CA LEU A 160 -8.37 -34.23 19.37
C LEU A 160 -7.91 -32.96 18.64
N ASP A 161 -7.25 -32.01 19.31
CA ASP A 161 -6.79 -30.75 18.72
C ASP A 161 -7.90 -29.78 18.31
N TRP A 162 -8.94 -29.66 19.14
CA TRP A 162 -9.97 -28.64 18.96
C TRP A 162 -10.60 -28.65 17.56
N VAL A 163 -10.74 -29.85 16.97
CA VAL A 163 -11.18 -29.99 15.59
C VAL A 163 -12.46 -29.20 15.32
N PRO A 164 -12.54 -28.45 14.21
CA PRO A 164 -13.72 -27.67 13.92
C PRO A 164 -14.91 -28.61 13.74
N LEU A 165 -16.03 -28.23 14.38
CA LEU A 165 -17.27 -29.00 14.38
C LEU A 165 -18.45 -28.03 14.25
N ILE A 166 -19.43 -28.38 13.43
CA ILE A 166 -20.66 -27.61 13.24
C ILE A 166 -21.80 -28.46 13.83
N PRO A 167 -22.37 -28.09 15.00
CA PRO A 167 -23.34 -28.91 15.72
C PRO A 167 -24.52 -29.37 14.85
N SER A 168 -25.12 -28.46 14.09
CA SER A 168 -26.25 -28.77 13.20
C SER A 168 -25.91 -29.69 12.02
N ALA A 169 -24.63 -29.82 11.65
CA ALA A 169 -24.21 -30.69 10.55
C ALA A 169 -23.97 -32.14 11.01
N VAL A 170 -23.68 -32.34 12.29
CA VAL A 170 -23.23 -33.64 12.82
C VAL A 170 -24.23 -34.30 13.78
N TRP A 171 -25.13 -33.53 14.38
CA TRP A 171 -26.09 -34.00 15.38
C TRP A 171 -27.54 -33.80 14.95
N SER A 172 -28.44 -34.54 15.63
CA SER A 172 -29.87 -34.24 15.58
C SER A 172 -30.15 -32.84 16.13
N GLU A 173 -31.23 -32.17 15.69
CA GLU A 173 -31.54 -30.82 16.19
C GLU A 173 -31.71 -30.78 17.72
N GLN A 174 -32.19 -31.87 18.33
CA GLN A 174 -32.31 -31.96 19.79
C GLN A 174 -30.93 -31.97 20.48
N ASP A 175 -29.97 -32.75 19.96
CA ASP A 175 -28.64 -32.88 20.56
C ASP A 175 -27.77 -31.66 20.27
N ALA A 176 -27.90 -31.08 19.07
CA ALA A 176 -27.28 -29.80 18.71
C ALA A 176 -27.80 -28.68 19.62
N GLN A 177 -29.11 -28.61 19.85
CA GLN A 177 -29.68 -27.62 20.77
C GLN A 177 -29.18 -27.80 22.21
N ARG A 178 -29.09 -29.05 22.70
CA ARG A 178 -28.52 -29.33 24.02
C ARG A 178 -27.07 -28.87 24.13
N PHE A 179 -26.26 -29.11 23.09
CA PHE A 179 -24.86 -28.67 23.05
C PHE A 179 -24.75 -27.14 23.06
N ARG A 180 -25.55 -26.45 22.24
CA ARG A 180 -25.59 -24.98 22.18
C ARG A 180 -25.92 -24.38 23.55
N GLU A 181 -26.97 -24.87 24.20
CA GLU A 181 -27.40 -24.39 25.52
C GLU A 181 -26.34 -24.62 26.59
N ALA A 182 -25.72 -25.81 26.61
CA ALA A 182 -24.63 -26.10 27.53
C ALA A 182 -23.41 -25.17 27.30
N SER A 183 -23.03 -24.95 26.05
CA SER A 183 -21.90 -24.11 25.66
C SER A 183 -22.13 -22.64 26.02
N LEU A 184 -23.31 -22.10 25.70
CA LEU A 184 -23.69 -20.74 26.04
C LEU A 184 -23.77 -20.54 27.56
N GLN A 185 -24.30 -21.51 28.30
CA GLN A 185 -24.37 -21.44 29.76
C GLN A 185 -22.97 -21.42 30.38
N ILE A 186 -22.03 -22.21 29.83
CA ILE A 186 -20.64 -22.19 30.25
C ILE A 186 -19.99 -20.83 29.97
N LEU A 187 -20.14 -20.29 28.76
CA LEU A 187 -19.55 -18.99 28.38
C LEU A 187 -20.05 -17.85 29.28
N ARG A 188 -21.33 -17.88 29.69
CA ARG A 188 -21.91 -16.89 30.61
C ARG A 188 -21.35 -16.97 32.03
N ASN A 189 -20.97 -18.16 32.49
CA ASN A 189 -20.57 -18.40 33.88
C ASN A 189 -19.05 -18.53 34.06
N ALA A 190 -18.28 -18.47 32.98
CA ALA A 190 -16.86 -18.77 32.97
C ALA A 190 -15.98 -17.75 33.71
N ASN A 191 -16.54 -16.64 34.19
CA ASN A 191 -15.80 -15.56 34.87
C ASN A 191 -14.63 -15.01 34.02
N LEU A 192 -14.87 -14.90 32.71
CA LEU A 192 -13.90 -14.38 31.74
C LEU A 192 -13.56 -12.91 32.03
N PRO A 193 -12.33 -12.46 31.68
CA PRO A 193 -11.96 -11.06 31.81
C PRO A 193 -12.96 -10.14 31.11
N THR A 194 -13.26 -9.00 31.71
CA THR A 194 -13.99 -7.92 31.04
C THR A 194 -13.01 -6.86 30.53
N TRP A 195 -13.49 -5.97 29.67
CA TRP A 195 -12.69 -4.87 29.13
C TRP A 195 -12.01 -3.99 30.20
N ASP A 196 -12.65 -3.79 31.36
CA ASP A 196 -12.05 -3.06 32.48
C ASP A 196 -10.81 -3.75 33.04
N HIS A 197 -10.78 -5.09 33.05
CA HIS A 197 -9.65 -5.85 33.58
C HIS A 197 -8.44 -5.83 32.65
N VAL A 198 -8.66 -5.76 31.34
CA VAL A 198 -7.60 -5.69 30.33
C VAL A 198 -6.85 -4.36 30.42
N SER A 199 -7.59 -3.28 30.65
CA SER A 199 -7.10 -1.92 30.89
C SER A 199 -6.07 -1.86 32.06
N VAL A 200 -6.28 -2.68 33.10
CA VAL A 200 -5.40 -2.81 34.26
C VAL A 200 -4.11 -3.53 33.90
N ALA A 201 -4.18 -4.63 33.13
CA ALA A 201 -3.00 -5.38 32.69
C ALA A 201 -2.07 -4.56 31.78
N GLU A 202 -2.62 -3.73 30.89
CA GLU A 202 -1.84 -2.79 30.07
C GLU A 202 -1.12 -1.75 30.93
N SER A 203 -1.83 -1.17 31.91
CA SER A 203 -1.25 -0.18 32.82
C SER A 203 -0.08 -0.77 33.61
N LEU A 204 -0.19 -2.04 34.02
CA LEU A 204 0.89 -2.78 34.67
C LEU A 204 2.08 -3.02 33.72
N ARG A 205 1.82 -3.43 32.47
CA ARG A 205 2.87 -3.63 31.46
C ARG A 205 3.60 -2.34 31.09
N ALA A 206 2.90 -1.20 31.12
CA ALA A 206 3.46 0.11 30.78
C ALA A 206 4.20 0.78 31.95
N SER A 207 3.67 0.69 33.18
CA SER A 207 4.23 1.37 34.37
C SER A 207 5.32 0.57 35.09
N GLY A 208 5.28 -0.77 35.02
CA GLY A 208 6.19 -1.65 35.77
C GLY A 208 5.98 -1.63 37.30
N ASP A 209 5.05 -0.83 37.82
CA ASP A 209 4.72 -0.76 39.26
C ASP A 209 3.25 -1.09 39.49
N MET A 210 2.98 -2.13 40.28
CA MET A 210 1.62 -2.55 40.64
C MET A 210 0.83 -1.52 41.45
N ARG A 211 1.45 -0.41 41.89
CA ARG A 211 0.83 0.61 42.73
C ARG A 211 0.23 1.79 41.95
N GLU A 212 0.59 1.97 40.69
CA GLU A 212 0.14 3.09 39.85
C GLU A 212 -0.73 2.61 38.68
N LEU A 213 -1.95 2.15 38.99
CA LEU A 213 -2.96 1.88 37.99
C LEU A 213 -3.59 3.21 37.53
N ALA A 214 -3.10 3.78 36.44
CA ALA A 214 -3.85 4.82 35.74
C ALA A 214 -5.05 4.15 35.03
N PRO A 215 -6.30 4.61 35.22
CA PRO A 215 -7.43 4.02 34.52
C PRO A 215 -7.34 4.32 33.02
N ILE A 216 -7.25 3.27 32.20
CA ILE A 216 -7.41 3.39 30.74
C ILE A 216 -8.92 3.45 30.44
N GLU A 217 -9.32 4.42 29.63
CA GLU A 217 -10.73 4.66 29.30
C GLU A 217 -11.26 3.57 28.34
N VAL A 218 -12.06 2.65 28.86
CA VAL A 218 -12.76 1.64 28.05
C VAL A 218 -13.85 2.31 27.22
N LYS A 219 -13.79 2.16 25.90
CA LYS A 219 -14.82 2.70 25.00
C LYS A 219 -16.15 1.95 25.20
N PRO A 220 -17.31 2.63 25.12
CA PRO A 220 -18.59 2.02 25.47
C PRO A 220 -19.09 1.02 24.43
N ASP A 221 -18.73 1.20 23.16
CA ASP A 221 -19.18 0.40 22.03
C ASP A 221 -18.12 -0.60 21.53
N LEU A 222 -18.57 -1.66 20.85
CA LEU A 222 -17.73 -2.76 20.41
C LEU A 222 -16.69 -2.32 19.36
N LEU A 223 -17.09 -1.47 18.40
CA LEU A 223 -16.20 -0.93 17.38
C LEU A 223 -15.06 -0.11 18.03
N GLY A 224 -15.40 0.79 18.94
CA GLY A 224 -14.43 1.63 19.65
C GLY A 224 -13.42 0.81 20.46
N ARG A 225 -13.84 -0.33 21.02
CA ARG A 225 -12.95 -1.26 21.72
C ARG A 225 -12.00 -1.98 20.78
N VAL A 226 -12.48 -2.41 19.62
CA VAL A 226 -11.64 -3.04 18.58
C VAL A 226 -10.65 -2.03 17.99
N LEU A 227 -11.05 -0.79 17.73
CA LEU A 227 -10.18 0.24 17.16
C LEU A 227 -9.13 0.76 18.15
N ALA A 228 -9.43 0.77 19.45
CA ALA A 228 -8.45 1.12 20.49
C ALA A 228 -7.34 0.06 20.64
N ARG A 229 -7.45 -1.08 19.95
CA ARG A 229 -6.54 -2.21 20.05
C ARG A 229 -5.30 -2.03 19.15
N THR A 230 -4.11 -1.99 19.73
CA THR A 230 -2.85 -2.03 18.99
C THR A 230 -2.44 -3.48 18.69
N ARG A 231 -2.13 -3.80 17.42
CA ARG A 231 -1.84 -5.17 16.92
C ARG A 231 -0.75 -5.95 17.69
N SER A 232 0.13 -5.28 18.43
CA SER A 232 1.22 -5.93 19.18
C SER A 232 0.95 -6.19 20.66
N HIS A 233 -0.21 -5.80 21.22
CA HIS A 233 -0.38 -5.70 22.68
C HIS A 233 -1.20 -6.82 23.34
N TYR A 234 -1.81 -7.75 22.58
CA TYR A 234 -2.73 -8.75 23.15
C TYR A 234 -2.59 -10.18 22.64
N GLY A 235 -1.65 -10.45 21.73
CA GLY A 235 -1.43 -11.81 21.20
C GLY A 235 -1.02 -12.83 22.27
N THR A 236 -0.54 -12.39 23.42
CA THR A 236 -0.11 -13.25 24.54
C THR A 236 -1.21 -13.55 25.56
N ASP A 237 -2.23 -12.70 25.68
CA ASP A 237 -3.25 -12.81 26.74
C ASP A 237 -4.41 -13.75 26.32
N LEU A 238 -4.57 -13.99 25.01
CA LEU A 238 -5.58 -14.87 24.40
C LEU A 238 -5.45 -16.36 24.74
N TYR A 239 -4.41 -16.75 25.49
CA TYR A 239 -4.14 -18.15 25.86
C TYR A 239 -4.79 -18.57 27.19
N GLU A 240 -5.38 -17.64 27.95
CA GLU A 240 -5.91 -17.91 29.29
C GLU A 240 -7.20 -18.77 29.28
N ALA A 241 -8.02 -18.71 28.22
CA ALA A 241 -9.31 -19.39 28.15
C ALA A 241 -9.52 -20.20 26.85
N HIS A 242 -8.48 -20.89 26.37
CA HIS A 242 -8.44 -21.54 25.06
C HIS A 242 -9.69 -22.41 24.74
N ALA A 243 -10.15 -23.21 25.70
CA ALA A 243 -11.33 -24.06 25.57
C ALA A 243 -12.63 -23.26 25.31
N LEU A 244 -12.79 -22.12 26.00
CA LEU A 244 -13.96 -21.25 25.86
C LEU A 244 -13.92 -20.50 24.53
N CYS A 245 -12.75 -20.03 24.12
CA CYS A 245 -12.52 -19.45 22.81
C CYS A 245 -12.82 -20.47 21.68
N ALA A 246 -12.44 -21.74 21.85
CA ALA A 246 -12.77 -22.80 20.92
C ALA A 246 -14.29 -23.07 20.85
N LEU A 247 -14.98 -23.12 22.00
CA LEU A 247 -16.44 -23.25 22.04
C LEU A 247 -17.14 -22.06 21.36
N MET A 248 -16.67 -20.82 21.61
CA MET A 248 -17.16 -19.62 20.93
C MET A 248 -16.99 -19.75 19.41
N ARG A 249 -15.83 -20.22 18.94
CA ARG A 249 -15.57 -20.46 17.51
C ARG A 249 -16.55 -21.46 16.90
N VAL A 250 -16.85 -22.56 17.60
CA VAL A 250 -17.87 -23.55 17.17
C VAL A 250 -19.25 -22.89 17.01
N LEU A 251 -19.68 -22.10 18.00
CA LEU A 251 -20.98 -21.42 17.96
C LEU A 251 -21.07 -20.36 16.87
N VAL A 252 -19.98 -19.63 16.60
CA VAL A 252 -19.92 -18.59 15.55
C VAL A 252 -19.90 -19.23 14.17
N LEU A 253 -19.10 -20.27 13.94
CA LEU A 253 -19.07 -20.99 12.65
C LEU A 253 -20.39 -21.66 12.33
N GLU A 254 -21.15 -22.08 13.35
CA GLU A 254 -22.50 -22.60 13.15
C GLU A 254 -23.45 -21.56 12.53
N LEU A 255 -23.27 -20.25 12.82
CA LEU A 255 -24.07 -19.19 12.17
C LEU A 255 -23.90 -19.18 10.65
N ALA A 256 -22.74 -19.58 10.13
CA ALA A 256 -22.49 -19.64 8.69
C ALA A 256 -23.21 -20.81 8.00
N HIS A 257 -23.69 -21.81 8.75
CA HIS A 257 -24.20 -23.07 8.21
C HIS A 257 -25.73 -23.25 8.35
N VAL A 258 -26.39 -22.48 9.21
CA VAL A 258 -27.84 -22.61 9.45
C VAL A 258 -28.63 -21.90 8.34
N GLU A 259 -29.64 -22.58 7.77
CA GLU A 259 -30.53 -22.03 6.73
C GLU A 259 -31.31 -20.79 7.20
N ALA A 260 -31.63 -19.92 6.22
CA ALA A 260 -32.29 -18.62 6.39
C ALA A 260 -33.44 -18.60 7.42
N GLY A 261 -33.22 -17.89 8.53
CA GLY A 261 -34.19 -17.58 9.56
C GLY A 261 -34.36 -16.06 9.76
N PRO A 262 -35.20 -15.62 10.72
CA PRO A 262 -35.30 -14.21 11.06
C PRO A 262 -33.97 -13.71 11.62
N VAL A 263 -33.42 -12.68 10.98
CA VAL A 263 -32.23 -11.95 11.42
C VAL A 263 -32.63 -10.72 12.27
N PRO A 264 -31.86 -10.35 13.31
CA PRO A 264 -30.71 -11.09 13.82
C PRO A 264 -31.14 -12.34 14.58
N SER A 265 -30.46 -13.46 14.37
CA SER A 265 -30.75 -14.70 15.11
C SER A 265 -30.51 -14.51 16.61
N LYS A 266 -31.27 -15.21 17.45
CA LYS A 266 -31.07 -15.18 18.92
C LYS A 266 -29.64 -15.54 19.30
N LYS A 267 -29.03 -16.48 18.56
CA LYS A 267 -27.65 -16.90 18.75
C LYS A 267 -26.67 -15.78 18.45
N ALA A 268 -26.82 -15.09 17.32
CA ALA A 268 -26.01 -13.92 16.99
C ALA A 268 -26.09 -12.84 18.09
N GLN A 269 -27.30 -12.53 18.57
CA GLN A 269 -27.49 -11.56 19.65
C GLN A 269 -26.74 -11.96 20.93
N GLU A 270 -26.82 -13.23 21.32
CA GLU A 270 -26.14 -13.73 22.52
C GLU A 270 -24.61 -13.75 22.37
N LEU A 271 -24.09 -14.15 21.21
CA LEU A 271 -22.65 -14.16 20.93
C LEU A 271 -22.07 -12.74 20.90
N VAL A 272 -22.81 -11.78 20.32
CA VAL A 272 -22.42 -10.36 20.33
C VAL A 272 -22.48 -9.78 21.74
N ALA A 273 -23.47 -10.16 22.56
CA ALA A 273 -23.54 -9.72 23.96
C ALA A 273 -22.33 -10.23 24.76
N LEU A 274 -21.92 -11.49 24.53
CA LEU A 274 -20.72 -12.05 25.15
C LEU A 274 -19.44 -11.34 24.68
N ALA A 275 -19.28 -11.10 23.38
CA ALA A 275 -18.15 -10.34 22.82
C ALA A 275 -18.10 -8.90 23.34
N THR A 276 -19.26 -8.29 23.57
CA THR A 276 -19.35 -6.98 24.21
C THR A 276 -18.88 -7.06 25.66
N CYS A 277 -19.08 -8.14 26.40
CA CYS A 277 -18.54 -8.21 27.77
C CYS A 277 -17.05 -8.55 27.80
N HIS A 278 -16.59 -9.41 26.88
CA HIS A 278 -15.32 -10.12 26.99
C HIS A 278 -14.42 -9.93 25.75
N PRO A 279 -13.21 -9.37 25.92
CA PRO A 279 -12.30 -9.07 24.81
C PRO A 279 -11.83 -10.31 24.05
N GLU A 280 -11.51 -11.40 24.75
CA GLU A 280 -11.09 -12.66 24.11
C GLU A 280 -12.18 -13.23 23.19
N LEU A 281 -13.45 -13.14 23.60
CA LEU A 281 -14.57 -13.59 22.77
C LEU A 281 -14.84 -12.64 21.61
N CYS A 282 -14.59 -11.34 21.78
CA CYS A 282 -14.63 -10.37 20.68
C CYS A 282 -13.58 -10.66 19.62
N ASP A 283 -12.40 -11.09 20.03
CA ASP A 283 -11.31 -11.45 19.12
C ASP A 283 -11.67 -12.72 18.34
N VAL A 284 -12.18 -13.75 19.02
CA VAL A 284 -12.69 -14.95 18.35
C VAL A 284 -13.81 -14.60 17.36
N LEU A 285 -14.76 -13.75 17.75
CA LEU A 285 -15.84 -13.31 16.87
C LEU A 285 -15.28 -12.62 15.61
N THR A 286 -14.32 -11.70 15.80
CA THR A 286 -13.69 -10.94 14.72
C THR A 286 -12.92 -11.86 13.77
N ASP A 287 -12.09 -12.76 14.31
CA ASP A 287 -11.34 -13.75 13.53
C ASP A 287 -12.26 -14.69 12.75
N CYS A 288 -13.35 -15.15 13.37
CA CYS A 288 -14.33 -15.99 12.71
C CYS A 288 -15.05 -15.26 11.57
N CYS A 289 -15.35 -13.97 11.73
CA CYS A 289 -15.94 -13.16 10.66
C CYS A 289 -15.02 -13.03 9.46
N LEU A 290 -13.71 -12.96 9.70
CA LEU A 290 -12.71 -12.95 8.63
C LEU A 290 -12.61 -14.31 7.94
N GLN A 291 -12.66 -15.41 8.69
CA GLN A 291 -12.60 -16.77 8.13
C GLN A 291 -13.90 -17.21 7.44
N ALA A 292 -15.06 -16.72 7.90
CA ALA A 292 -16.39 -17.06 7.42
C ALA A 292 -17.26 -15.79 7.23
N PRO A 293 -17.06 -15.02 6.14
CA PRO A 293 -17.78 -13.78 5.85
C PRO A 293 -19.31 -13.88 5.91
N GLN A 294 -19.87 -15.06 5.68
CA GLN A 294 -21.32 -15.30 5.73
C GLN A 294 -21.92 -14.91 7.10
N VAL A 295 -21.13 -15.02 8.18
CA VAL A 295 -21.53 -14.64 9.53
C VAL A 295 -21.88 -13.13 9.63
N LEU A 296 -21.21 -12.28 8.84
CA LEU A 296 -21.46 -10.84 8.83
C LEU A 296 -22.91 -10.48 8.48
N ALA A 297 -23.56 -11.31 7.65
CA ALA A 297 -24.93 -11.09 7.21
C ALA A 297 -25.96 -11.18 8.35
N ASP A 298 -25.69 -11.94 9.42
CA ASP A 298 -26.54 -12.00 10.61
C ASP A 298 -26.13 -10.93 11.64
N LEU A 299 -24.81 -10.75 11.81
CA LEU A 299 -24.25 -9.81 12.79
C LEU A 299 -24.57 -8.34 12.48
N ILE A 300 -24.69 -7.93 11.21
CA ILE A 300 -25.02 -6.54 10.84
C ILE A 300 -26.40 -6.12 11.37
N PHE A 301 -27.30 -7.07 11.58
CA PHE A 301 -28.62 -6.80 12.15
C PHE A 301 -28.60 -6.71 13.69
N CYS A 302 -27.50 -7.07 14.35
CA CYS A 302 -27.28 -6.82 15.77
C CYS A 302 -26.75 -5.39 15.97
N PRO A 303 -27.48 -4.46 16.61
CA PRO A 303 -27.06 -3.06 16.72
C PRO A 303 -25.63 -2.87 17.26
N SER A 304 -25.28 -3.57 18.34
CA SER A 304 -23.96 -3.48 18.98
C SER A 304 -22.80 -4.05 18.17
N ALA A 305 -23.06 -4.78 17.09
CA ALA A 305 -22.03 -5.28 16.17
C ALA A 305 -22.04 -4.56 14.80
N ALA A 306 -23.07 -3.77 14.50
CA ALA A 306 -23.24 -3.19 13.17
C ALA A 306 -22.04 -2.31 12.75
N GLY A 307 -21.53 -1.46 13.64
CA GLY A 307 -20.33 -0.66 13.38
C GLY A 307 -19.08 -1.51 13.15
N LEU A 308 -18.90 -2.58 13.94
CA LEU A 308 -17.79 -3.53 13.75
C LEU A 308 -17.87 -4.23 12.39
N VAL A 309 -19.06 -4.67 11.96
CA VAL A 309 -19.25 -5.30 10.65
C VAL A 309 -18.89 -4.33 9.52
N CYS A 310 -19.33 -3.07 9.58
CA CYS A 310 -18.93 -2.04 8.62
C CYS A 310 -17.41 -1.84 8.58
N HIS A 311 -16.75 -1.85 9.73
CA HIS A 311 -15.29 -1.77 9.81
C HIS A 311 -14.62 -2.96 9.13
N LEU A 312 -15.04 -4.20 9.43
CA LEU A 312 -14.47 -5.40 8.83
C LEU A 312 -14.65 -5.45 7.32
N VAL A 313 -15.79 -4.98 6.80
CA VAL A 313 -16.00 -4.84 5.35
C VAL A 313 -15.08 -3.76 4.77
N ALA A 314 -14.92 -2.60 5.44
CA ALA A 314 -14.05 -1.53 4.98
C ALA A 314 -12.55 -1.91 5.02
N THR A 315 -12.13 -2.75 5.97
CA THR A 315 -10.74 -3.18 6.15
C THR A 315 -10.44 -4.58 5.61
N TRP A 316 -11.42 -5.21 4.95
CA TRP A 316 -11.36 -6.60 4.48
C TRP A 316 -10.00 -6.94 3.86
N HIS A 317 -9.55 -6.15 2.88
CA HIS A 317 -8.29 -6.38 2.15
C HIS A 317 -7.01 -6.02 2.94
N VAL A 318 -7.09 -5.19 3.98
CA VAL A 318 -5.93 -4.79 4.81
C VAL A 318 -5.64 -5.83 5.90
N GLN A 319 -6.65 -6.62 6.28
CA GLN A 319 -6.53 -7.68 7.28
C GLN A 319 -5.97 -8.99 6.68
N PHE A 320 -6.21 -9.27 5.39
CA PHE A 320 -5.57 -10.37 4.66
C PHE A 320 -4.28 -9.90 3.95
N GLN A 321 -3.20 -9.68 4.70
CA GLN A 321 -1.88 -9.31 4.14
C GLN A 321 -1.25 -10.39 3.23
N ILE A 322 -1.91 -11.54 3.05
CA ILE A 322 -1.37 -12.69 2.31
C ILE A 322 -1.55 -12.56 0.78
N ASP A 323 -2.48 -11.74 0.28
CA ASP A 323 -2.71 -11.61 -1.18
C ASP A 323 -2.95 -10.16 -1.63
N ARG A 324 -1.89 -9.34 -1.68
CA ARG A 324 -1.92 -8.06 -2.43
C ARG A 324 -2.27 -8.23 -3.91
N ASP A 325 -2.15 -9.45 -4.40
CA ASP A 325 -2.05 -9.81 -5.79
C ASP A 325 -3.37 -10.24 -6.46
N TYR A 326 -4.40 -10.52 -5.66
CA TYR A 326 -5.76 -10.83 -6.12
C TYR A 326 -6.71 -9.62 -6.08
N ARG A 327 -6.18 -8.40 -6.10
CA ARG A 327 -6.99 -7.19 -6.34
C ARG A 327 -7.51 -7.21 -7.77
N ASN A 328 -8.66 -7.82 -7.97
CA ASN A 328 -9.46 -7.63 -9.17
C ASN A 328 -10.30 -6.36 -8.97
N GLU A 329 -10.42 -5.51 -9.99
CA GLU A 329 -11.35 -4.36 -9.98
C GLU A 329 -12.79 -4.78 -9.58
N ALA A 330 -13.16 -6.04 -9.89
CA ALA A 330 -14.41 -6.64 -9.47
C ALA A 330 -14.51 -6.83 -7.94
N ALA A 331 -13.43 -7.19 -7.25
CA ALA A 331 -13.41 -7.35 -5.79
C ALA A 331 -13.51 -5.99 -5.07
N ASP A 332 -12.82 -4.96 -5.58
CA ASP A 332 -12.93 -3.60 -5.04
C ASP A 332 -14.35 -3.03 -5.24
N SER A 333 -14.96 -3.29 -6.41
CA SER A 333 -16.35 -2.90 -6.66
C SER A 333 -17.35 -3.65 -5.79
N VAL A 334 -17.10 -4.93 -5.48
CA VAL A 334 -17.94 -5.72 -4.56
C VAL A 334 -17.81 -5.20 -3.14
N GLN A 335 -16.60 -4.87 -2.67
CA GLN A 335 -16.39 -4.28 -1.35
C GLN A 335 -17.12 -2.95 -1.21
N ALA A 336 -16.99 -2.04 -2.18
CA ALA A 336 -17.68 -0.76 -2.18
C ALA A 336 -19.20 -0.93 -2.11
N SER A 337 -19.75 -1.88 -2.89
CA SER A 337 -21.19 -2.17 -2.90
C SER A 337 -21.67 -2.77 -1.57
N LEU A 338 -20.93 -3.75 -1.03
CA LEU A 338 -21.24 -4.37 0.25
C LEU A 338 -21.17 -3.37 1.40
N LEU A 339 -20.17 -2.47 1.39
CA LEU A 339 -20.05 -1.42 2.38
C LEU A 339 -21.24 -0.47 2.34
N ALA A 340 -21.71 -0.09 1.15
CA ALA A 340 -22.90 0.74 1.00
C ALA A 340 -24.14 0.04 1.59
N ASP A 341 -24.33 -1.26 1.32
CA ASP A 341 -25.44 -2.05 1.88
C ASP A 341 -25.36 -2.14 3.42
N CYS A 342 -24.16 -2.39 3.98
CA CYS A 342 -23.96 -2.41 5.43
C CYS A 342 -24.26 -1.04 6.06
N LEU A 343 -23.83 0.05 5.42
CA LEU A 343 -24.11 1.41 5.88
C LEU A 343 -25.62 1.72 5.85
N GLU A 344 -26.38 1.17 4.91
CA GLU A 344 -27.84 1.32 4.90
C GLU A 344 -28.52 0.61 6.09
N VAL A 345 -28.02 -0.55 6.51
CA VAL A 345 -28.50 -1.21 7.74
C VAL A 345 -28.06 -0.43 8.98
N LEU A 346 -26.82 0.05 9.03
CA LEU A 346 -26.35 0.94 10.10
C LEU A 346 -27.20 2.20 10.21
N ARG A 347 -27.65 2.76 9.07
CA ARG A 347 -28.57 3.91 9.02
C ARG A 347 -29.84 3.64 9.81
N TYR A 348 -30.43 2.45 9.62
CA TYR A 348 -31.65 2.06 10.31
C TYR A 348 -31.44 2.07 11.83
N HIS A 349 -30.36 1.44 12.32
CA HIS A 349 -30.04 1.39 13.76
C HIS A 349 -29.74 2.76 14.35
N LEU A 350 -29.02 3.63 13.63
CA LEU A 350 -28.77 5.01 14.03
C LEU A 350 -30.08 5.80 14.19
N VAL A 351 -31.03 5.62 13.26
CA VAL A 351 -32.34 6.31 13.30
C VAL A 351 -33.21 5.83 14.46
N GLN A 352 -33.13 4.54 14.83
CA GLN A 352 -33.82 4.01 16.01
C GLN A 352 -33.14 4.43 17.33
N GLY A 353 -31.89 4.90 17.28
CA GLY A 353 -31.09 5.22 18.47
C GLY A 353 -30.44 4.01 19.12
N ASP A 354 -30.40 2.86 18.42
CA ASP A 354 -29.80 1.62 18.92
C ASP A 354 -28.26 1.61 18.76
N VAL A 355 -27.72 2.49 17.91
CA VAL A 355 -26.28 2.69 17.70
C VAL A 355 -25.90 4.14 17.95
N ALA A 356 -24.75 4.37 18.59
CA ALA A 356 -24.26 5.71 18.88
C ALA A 356 -23.67 6.39 17.62
N PRO A 357 -23.95 7.68 17.38
CA PRO A 357 -23.36 8.42 16.26
C PRO A 357 -21.82 8.46 16.25
N THR A 358 -21.19 8.25 17.41
CA THR A 358 -19.73 8.12 17.55
C THR A 358 -19.17 6.95 16.75
N GLU A 359 -19.93 5.87 16.54
CA GLU A 359 -19.48 4.74 15.71
C GLU A 359 -19.40 5.12 14.24
N SER A 360 -20.39 5.87 13.74
CA SER A 360 -20.37 6.43 12.37
C SER A 360 -19.16 7.37 12.17
N ALA A 361 -18.85 8.19 13.17
CA ALA A 361 -17.65 9.04 13.15
C ALA A 361 -16.35 8.23 13.02
N ARG A 362 -16.18 7.16 13.81
CA ARG A 362 -15.00 6.29 13.73
C ARG A 362 -14.89 5.58 12.37
N LEU A 363 -16.00 5.14 11.80
CA LEU A 363 -16.02 4.52 10.46
C LEU A 363 -15.54 5.47 9.37
N LEU A 364 -15.92 6.75 9.42
CA LEU A 364 -15.43 7.75 8.46
C LEU A 364 -13.90 7.93 8.55
N ILE A 365 -13.34 7.85 9.77
CA ILE A 365 -11.89 7.89 9.98
C ILE A 365 -11.24 6.66 9.34
N VAL A 366 -11.75 5.45 9.62
CA VAL A 366 -11.27 4.18 9.01
C VAL A 366 -11.31 4.23 7.48
N MET A 367 -12.37 4.76 6.89
CA MET A 367 -12.49 4.89 5.44
C MET A 367 -11.46 5.87 4.86
N GLN A 368 -11.15 6.96 5.58
CA GLN A 368 -10.08 7.86 5.18
C GLN A 368 -8.71 7.19 5.33
N GLU A 369 -8.47 6.39 6.38
CA GLU A 369 -7.24 5.59 6.53
C GLU A 369 -7.05 4.64 5.34
N HIS A 370 -8.12 3.95 4.95
CA HIS A 370 -8.12 3.08 3.77
C HIS A 370 -7.71 3.86 2.51
N ASP A 371 -8.35 4.99 2.25
CA ASP A 371 -8.09 5.82 1.07
C ASP A 371 -6.66 6.43 1.08
N CYS A 372 -6.12 6.72 2.27
CA CYS A 372 -4.75 7.21 2.48
C CYS A 372 -3.69 6.11 2.39
N GLY A 373 -4.04 4.88 2.76
CA GLY A 373 -3.20 3.68 2.76
C GLY A 373 -2.74 3.25 1.37
N GLY A 374 -3.24 3.91 0.31
CA GLY A 374 -2.92 3.73 -1.12
C GLY A 374 -3.01 2.28 -1.53
N SER A 375 -4.12 1.70 -1.10
CA SER A 375 -4.90 0.81 -1.93
C SER A 375 -5.11 1.43 -3.31
N ASP A 376 -4.84 0.66 -4.37
CA ASP A 376 -5.21 1.01 -5.75
C ASP A 376 -6.73 0.80 -6.00
N GLY A 377 -7.51 0.49 -4.96
CA GLY A 377 -8.93 0.20 -5.01
C GLY A 377 -9.84 1.44 -4.95
N VAL A 378 -11.15 1.20 -5.02
CA VAL A 378 -12.19 2.25 -5.00
C VAL A 378 -12.12 3.04 -3.68
N PRO A 379 -12.08 4.40 -3.72
CA PRO A 379 -12.14 5.21 -2.51
C PRO A 379 -13.44 4.98 -1.73
N LEU A 380 -13.33 4.66 -0.44
CA LEU A 380 -14.45 4.29 0.42
C LEU A 380 -15.05 5.48 1.16
N LEU A 381 -14.26 6.52 1.45
CA LEU A 381 -14.77 7.69 2.17
C LEU A 381 -15.92 8.40 1.45
N PRO A 382 -15.92 8.57 0.10
CA PRO A 382 -17.07 9.14 -0.60
C PRO A 382 -18.39 8.42 -0.28
N ILE A 383 -18.36 7.09 -0.15
CA ILE A 383 -19.52 6.26 0.21
C ILE A 383 -19.98 6.59 1.63
N GLY A 384 -19.05 6.69 2.58
CA GLY A 384 -19.34 7.09 3.96
C GLY A 384 -19.92 8.51 4.06
N LEU A 385 -19.40 9.46 3.29
CA LEU A 385 -19.90 10.84 3.26
C LEU A 385 -21.29 10.92 2.61
N ASP A 386 -21.59 10.10 1.59
CA ASP A 386 -22.94 9.97 1.02
C ASP A 386 -23.93 9.36 2.03
N HIS A 387 -23.50 8.34 2.77
CA HIS A 387 -24.29 7.82 3.88
C HIS A 387 -24.57 8.90 4.94
N LEU A 388 -23.56 9.68 5.33
CA LEU A 388 -23.74 10.81 6.25
C LEU A 388 -24.72 11.84 5.68
N ARG A 389 -24.69 12.15 4.38
CA ARG A 389 -25.68 13.03 3.71
C ARG A 389 -27.11 12.47 3.78
N GLY A 390 -27.27 11.15 3.80
CA GLY A 390 -28.58 10.49 3.90
C GLY A 390 -29.20 10.49 5.31
N LEU A 391 -28.43 10.76 6.36
CA LEU A 391 -28.92 10.71 7.75
C LEU A 391 -29.86 11.88 8.14
N PRO A 392 -30.73 11.71 9.15
CA PRO A 392 -31.45 12.82 9.77
C PRO A 392 -30.51 13.90 10.30
N VAL A 393 -30.97 15.16 10.28
CA VAL A 393 -30.15 16.33 10.64
C VAL A 393 -29.60 16.25 12.07
N ASP A 394 -30.41 15.78 13.03
CA ASP A 394 -29.97 15.68 14.42
C ASP A 394 -28.85 14.65 14.61
N ILE A 395 -28.89 13.54 13.85
CA ILE A 395 -27.83 12.51 13.87
C ILE A 395 -26.58 13.04 13.18
N LYS A 396 -26.70 13.71 12.03
CA LYS A 396 -25.59 14.38 11.35
C LYS A 396 -24.82 15.33 12.28
N ARG A 397 -25.54 16.14 13.08
CA ARG A 397 -24.92 17.03 14.08
C ARG A 397 -24.15 16.24 15.14
N GLN A 398 -24.69 15.13 15.63
CA GLN A 398 -24.03 14.30 16.64
C GLN A 398 -22.78 13.59 16.08
N VAL A 399 -22.83 13.09 14.83
CA VAL A 399 -21.65 12.54 14.14
C VAL A 399 -20.56 13.62 14.00
N ARG A 400 -20.94 14.82 13.54
CA ARG A 400 -20.04 15.97 13.43
C ARG A 400 -19.42 16.34 14.77
N GLN A 401 -20.22 16.44 15.84
CA GLN A 401 -19.73 16.75 17.18
C GLN A 401 -18.71 15.70 17.65
N SER A 402 -19.01 14.41 17.44
CA SER A 402 -18.09 13.31 17.77
C SER A 402 -16.74 13.45 17.04
N LEU A 403 -16.77 13.79 15.75
CA LEU A 403 -15.55 14.04 14.97
C LEU A 403 -14.75 15.27 15.46
N ILE A 404 -15.43 16.33 15.89
CA ILE A 404 -14.79 17.52 16.48
C ILE A 404 -14.07 17.16 17.78
N GLU A 405 -14.71 16.37 18.64
CA GLU A 405 -14.13 15.89 19.90
C GLU A 405 -12.90 15.00 19.65
N MET A 406 -13.01 14.04 18.73
CA MET A 406 -11.89 13.14 18.35
C MET A 406 -10.70 13.91 17.77
N ALA A 407 -10.94 14.79 16.80
CA ALA A 407 -9.87 15.59 16.17
C ALA A 407 -9.17 16.53 17.17
N SER A 408 -9.90 17.00 18.19
CA SER A 408 -9.34 17.89 19.22
C SER A 408 -8.44 17.17 20.23
N ALA A 409 -8.67 15.88 20.44
CA ALA A 409 -7.95 15.04 21.40
C ALA A 409 -6.62 14.52 20.84
N GLN A 410 -6.57 14.06 19.58
CA GLN A 410 -5.42 13.31 19.06
C GLN A 410 -4.44 14.08 18.15
N ALA A 411 -4.76 15.32 17.74
CA ALA A 411 -3.86 16.22 16.99
C ALA A 411 -3.19 15.62 15.72
N THR A 412 -3.77 14.58 15.15
CA THR A 412 -3.36 13.92 13.91
C THR A 412 -4.05 14.57 12.70
N SER A 413 -3.38 14.55 11.53
CA SER A 413 -3.88 15.23 10.32
C SER A 413 -5.10 14.57 9.68
N LEU A 414 -5.33 13.29 9.96
CA LEU A 414 -6.35 12.47 9.31
C LEU A 414 -7.76 12.75 9.85
N GLU A 415 -7.92 12.67 11.16
CA GLU A 415 -9.16 12.92 11.90
C GLU A 415 -9.61 14.36 11.67
N PHE A 416 -8.65 15.29 11.63
CA PHE A 416 -8.92 16.68 11.29
C PHE A 416 -9.47 16.82 9.86
N ALA A 417 -8.87 16.14 8.87
CA ALA A 417 -9.35 16.18 7.49
C ALA A 417 -10.76 15.60 7.33
N VAL A 418 -11.05 14.46 7.97
CA VAL A 418 -12.39 13.84 7.96
C VAL A 418 -13.42 14.73 8.64
N MET A 419 -13.06 15.32 9.78
CA MET A 419 -13.92 16.26 10.50
C MET A 419 -14.32 17.44 9.60
N LEU A 420 -13.38 18.05 8.86
CA LEU A 420 -13.71 19.14 7.93
C LEU A 420 -14.65 18.71 6.80
N LYS A 421 -14.46 17.51 6.25
CA LYS A 421 -15.37 16.95 5.22
C LYS A 421 -16.77 16.70 5.79
N ALA A 422 -16.87 16.20 7.02
CA ALA A 422 -18.14 16.03 7.70
C ALA A 422 -18.82 17.39 7.96
N VAL A 423 -18.09 18.39 8.45
CA VAL A 423 -18.61 19.77 8.61
C VAL A 423 -19.17 20.30 7.28
N ALA A 424 -18.44 20.10 6.19
CA ALA A 424 -18.89 20.49 4.85
C ALA A 424 -20.19 19.78 4.44
N VAL A 425 -20.28 18.47 4.70
CA VAL A 425 -21.45 17.63 4.39
C VAL A 425 -22.69 18.02 5.19
N VAL A 426 -22.53 18.35 6.48
CA VAL A 426 -23.65 18.79 7.33
C VAL A 426 -24.18 20.15 6.86
N GLY A 427 -23.30 21.04 6.40
CA GLY A 427 -23.67 22.30 5.73
C GLY A 427 -24.24 23.41 6.62
N GLU A 428 -24.65 23.09 7.86
CA GLU A 428 -25.10 24.04 8.88
C GLU A 428 -23.93 24.82 9.52
N SER A 429 -24.17 26.07 9.91
CA SER A 429 -23.18 26.86 10.65
C SER A 429 -22.91 26.27 12.03
N LEU A 430 -21.64 26.27 12.44
CA LEU A 430 -21.24 25.71 13.73
C LEU A 430 -21.64 26.65 14.88
N PRO A 431 -22.13 26.10 16.02
CA PRO A 431 -22.27 26.87 17.25
C PRO A 431 -20.92 27.47 17.68
N PRO A 432 -20.89 28.63 18.36
CA PRO A 432 -19.65 29.31 18.72
C PRO A 432 -18.62 28.43 19.46
N ALA A 433 -19.06 27.57 20.38
CA ALA A 433 -18.16 26.66 21.11
C ALA A 433 -17.53 25.59 20.22
N GLU A 434 -18.30 24.99 19.29
CA GLU A 434 -17.78 24.03 18.31
C GLU A 434 -16.82 24.73 17.34
N ALA A 435 -17.16 25.95 16.89
CA ALA A 435 -16.32 26.75 16.00
C ALA A 435 -14.94 27.06 16.61
N GLU A 436 -14.92 27.45 17.89
CA GLU A 436 -13.69 27.66 18.66
C GLU A 436 -12.83 26.39 18.77
N THR A 437 -13.49 25.25 18.98
CA THR A 437 -12.85 23.94 19.11
C THR A 437 -12.21 23.52 17.79
N VAL A 438 -12.93 23.66 16.67
CA VAL A 438 -12.41 23.39 15.31
C VAL A 438 -11.23 24.30 14.99
N ALA A 439 -11.32 25.60 15.28
CA ALA A 439 -10.22 26.54 15.08
C ALA A 439 -8.99 26.20 15.93
N SER A 440 -9.19 25.71 17.16
CA SER A 440 -8.11 25.22 18.01
C SER A 440 -7.49 23.93 17.47
N ALA A 441 -8.30 22.98 17.00
CA ALA A 441 -7.83 21.73 16.40
C ALA A 441 -7.00 21.99 15.15
N TYR A 442 -7.45 22.91 14.28
CA TYR A 442 -6.71 23.36 13.10
C TYR A 442 -5.32 23.88 13.48
N ARG A 443 -5.23 24.78 14.47
CA ARG A 443 -3.94 25.32 14.91
C ARG A 443 -3.01 24.24 15.48
N LYS A 444 -3.55 23.31 16.28
CA LYS A 444 -2.76 22.18 16.80
C LYS A 444 -2.21 21.32 15.66
N ALA A 445 -3.06 20.96 14.70
CA ALA A 445 -2.66 20.17 13.53
C ALA A 445 -1.63 20.91 12.66
N PHE A 446 -1.80 22.22 12.45
CA PHE A 446 -0.87 23.06 11.69
C PHE A 446 0.52 23.16 12.35
N HIS A 447 0.60 23.12 13.69
CA HIS A 447 1.85 23.23 14.45
C HIS A 447 2.49 21.89 14.87
N ALA A 448 1.87 20.74 14.57
CA ALA A 448 2.40 19.43 14.95
C ALA A 448 3.78 19.16 14.31
N LYS A 449 4.67 18.46 15.05
CA LYS A 449 6.07 18.18 14.63
C LYS A 449 6.17 17.29 13.39
N GLU A 450 5.16 16.46 13.15
CA GLU A 450 4.89 15.87 11.84
C GLU A 450 4.39 17.01 10.94
N ARG A 451 5.33 17.81 10.43
CA ARG A 451 5.03 19.03 9.68
C ARG A 451 4.14 18.70 8.47
N ALA A 452 2.85 18.88 8.69
CA ALA A 452 1.76 19.12 7.76
C ALA A 452 1.57 18.10 6.64
N ASP A 453 0.85 17.02 6.94
CA ASP A 453 0.09 16.26 5.93
C ASP A 453 -1.28 16.91 5.67
N THR A 454 -1.36 18.25 5.64
CA THR A 454 -2.56 19.00 5.17
C THR A 454 -2.87 18.73 3.69
N ARG A 455 -2.02 17.94 3.00
CA ARG A 455 -2.34 17.30 1.72
C ARG A 455 -3.68 16.57 1.74
N TRP A 456 -4.10 16.02 2.89
CA TRP A 456 -5.40 15.32 3.05
C TRP A 456 -6.62 16.23 3.11
N VAL A 457 -6.45 17.51 3.40
CA VAL A 457 -7.55 18.49 3.38
C VAL A 457 -7.78 18.91 1.94
N ASP A 458 -8.79 18.32 1.31
CA ASP A 458 -9.20 18.65 -0.05
C ASP A 458 -9.87 20.03 -0.17
N VAL A 459 -10.26 20.37 -1.40
CA VAL A 459 -10.97 21.61 -1.74
C VAL A 459 -12.22 21.80 -0.89
N THR A 460 -12.96 20.72 -0.61
CA THR A 460 -14.20 20.75 0.19
C THR A 460 -13.92 21.08 1.65
N GLY A 461 -12.94 20.40 2.27
CA GLY A 461 -12.56 20.64 3.66
C GLY A 461 -11.99 22.05 3.87
N ALA A 462 -11.15 22.52 2.94
CA ALA A 462 -10.58 23.86 2.99
C ALA A 462 -11.66 24.95 2.90
N ALA A 463 -12.64 24.77 2.02
CA ALA A 463 -13.78 25.68 1.90
C ALA A 463 -14.65 25.70 3.17
N ALA A 464 -14.85 24.56 3.82
CA ALA A 464 -15.58 24.48 5.09
C ALA A 464 -14.89 25.28 6.20
N LEU A 465 -13.55 25.18 6.29
CA LEU A 465 -12.76 25.94 7.25
C LEU A 465 -12.80 27.46 6.97
N ALA A 466 -12.78 27.87 5.70
CA ALA A 466 -12.91 29.28 5.35
C ALA A 466 -14.32 29.83 5.63
N ARG A 467 -15.38 29.05 5.36
CA ARG A 467 -16.75 29.41 5.74
C ARG A 467 -16.87 29.58 7.25
N LEU A 468 -16.27 28.70 8.04
CA LEU A 468 -16.23 28.84 9.50
C LEU A 468 -15.64 30.18 9.93
N ALA A 469 -14.53 30.60 9.32
CA ALA A 469 -13.90 31.88 9.59
C ALA A 469 -14.77 33.08 9.15
N MET A 470 -15.52 32.94 8.07
CA MET A 470 -16.45 33.97 7.59
C MET A 470 -17.67 34.12 8.48
N ASP A 471 -18.30 33.00 8.87
CA ASP A 471 -19.46 32.97 9.76
C ASP A 471 -19.12 33.50 11.16
N HIS A 472 -17.89 33.26 11.62
CA HIS A 472 -17.37 33.67 12.94
C HIS A 472 -16.17 34.57 12.76
N GLY A 473 -16.40 35.83 12.37
CA GLY A 473 -15.35 36.78 11.97
C GLY A 473 -14.18 36.94 12.95
N HIS A 474 -14.38 36.72 14.24
CA HIS A 474 -13.29 36.74 15.24
C HIS A 474 -12.28 35.59 15.12
N LEU A 475 -12.64 34.51 14.40
CA LEU A 475 -11.77 33.36 14.12
C LEU A 475 -10.86 33.57 12.90
N GLN A 476 -11.13 34.55 12.03
CA GLN A 476 -10.33 34.80 10.83
C GLN A 476 -8.82 34.93 11.12
N PRO A 477 -8.37 35.69 12.14
CA PRO A 477 -6.94 35.80 12.44
C PRO A 477 -6.30 34.45 12.77
N ARG A 478 -7.05 33.54 13.42
CA ARG A 478 -6.56 32.22 13.85
C ARG A 478 -6.55 31.18 12.74
N ILE A 479 -7.46 31.32 11.77
CA ILE A 479 -7.65 30.35 10.67
C ILE A 479 -6.89 30.78 9.41
N PHE A 480 -6.94 32.05 9.03
CA PHE A 480 -6.24 32.54 7.83
C PHE A 480 -4.77 32.84 8.06
N TYR A 481 -4.40 33.16 9.30
CA TYR A 481 -3.04 33.49 9.70
C TYR A 481 -2.58 32.63 10.88
N PRO A 482 -2.58 31.29 10.75
CA PRO A 482 -2.17 30.38 11.82
C PRO A 482 -0.68 30.52 12.17
N LEU A 483 0.12 31.09 11.26
CA LEU A 483 1.54 31.36 11.41
C LEU A 483 1.80 32.87 11.51
N ASP A 484 2.30 33.32 12.66
CA ASP A 484 2.94 34.63 12.78
C ASP A 484 4.41 34.49 12.36
N LEU A 485 4.69 34.77 11.09
CA LEU A 485 6.02 34.56 10.52
C LEU A 485 7.07 35.47 11.16
N GLN A 486 6.72 36.71 11.54
CA GLN A 486 7.68 37.64 12.12
C GLN A 486 8.11 37.19 13.52
N ASP A 487 7.14 36.80 14.35
CA ASP A 487 7.40 36.27 15.67
C ASP A 487 8.20 34.96 15.61
N GLU A 488 7.89 34.07 14.65
CA GLU A 488 8.60 32.81 14.50
C GLU A 488 10.02 32.98 13.95
N LEU A 489 10.25 33.89 13.01
CA LEU A 489 11.60 34.26 12.56
C LEU A 489 12.43 34.88 13.69
N ALA A 490 11.81 35.66 14.58
CA ALA A 490 12.49 36.21 15.75
C ALA A 490 12.89 35.12 16.76
N ARG A 491 12.05 34.09 16.94
CA ARG A 491 12.33 32.97 17.85
C ARG A 491 13.30 31.95 17.26
N ARG A 492 13.22 31.71 15.96
CA ARG A 492 13.92 30.64 15.23
C ARG A 492 14.53 31.20 13.94
N PRO A 493 15.51 32.11 14.04
CA PRO A 493 16.10 32.75 12.84
C PRO A 493 16.76 31.76 11.89
N ASP A 494 17.18 30.58 12.39
CA ASP A 494 17.87 29.56 11.61
C ASP A 494 16.91 28.54 10.93
N ASP A 495 15.63 28.46 11.32
CA ASP A 495 14.66 27.46 10.81
C ASP A 495 13.86 27.96 9.60
N VAL A 496 14.52 28.67 8.69
CA VAL A 496 13.89 29.26 7.49
C VAL A 496 13.23 28.20 6.61
N VAL A 497 13.81 27.00 6.52
CA VAL A 497 13.26 25.88 5.73
C VAL A 497 11.97 25.35 6.35
N GLY A 498 11.94 25.17 7.68
CA GLY A 498 10.74 24.74 8.39
C GLY A 498 9.60 25.74 8.27
N LEU A 499 9.91 27.04 8.37
CA LEU A 499 8.95 28.11 8.20
C LEU A 499 8.46 28.21 6.75
N GLY A 500 9.33 27.96 5.76
CA GLY A 500 8.95 27.84 4.35
C GLY A 500 7.93 26.72 4.11
N LEU A 501 8.10 25.55 4.74
CA LEU A 501 7.12 24.46 4.69
C LEU A 501 5.77 24.85 5.30
N SER A 502 5.77 25.47 6.48
CA SER A 502 4.53 25.93 7.12
C SER A 502 3.81 26.97 6.26
N MET A 503 4.56 27.92 5.66
CA MET A 503 3.99 28.92 4.76
C MET A 503 3.41 28.27 3.49
N ARG A 504 4.10 27.26 2.94
CA ARG A 504 3.63 26.49 1.77
C ARG A 504 2.26 25.85 2.04
N GLU A 505 2.09 25.26 3.22
CA GLU A 505 0.83 24.59 3.59
C GLU A 505 -0.29 25.59 3.91
N GLN A 506 0.04 26.76 4.47
CA GLN A 506 -0.92 27.86 4.59
C GLN A 506 -1.40 28.34 3.20
N ILE A 507 -0.49 28.56 2.25
CA ILE A 507 -0.82 28.95 0.87
C ILE A 507 -1.69 27.88 0.20
N ARG A 508 -1.36 26.60 0.37
CA ARG A 508 -2.14 25.47 -0.15
C ARG A 508 -3.56 25.48 0.40
N MET A 509 -3.71 25.63 1.71
CA MET A 509 -5.01 25.64 2.38
C MET A 509 -5.90 26.79 1.89
N LEU A 510 -5.34 27.99 1.81
CA LEU A 510 -6.04 29.17 1.32
C LEU A 510 -6.39 29.05 -0.18
N SER A 511 -5.50 28.47 -0.99
CA SER A 511 -5.77 28.24 -2.42
C SER A 511 -6.96 27.30 -2.61
N ARG A 512 -6.96 26.15 -1.93
CA ARG A 512 -8.07 25.19 -1.95
C ARG A 512 -9.37 25.79 -1.43
N ALA A 513 -9.29 26.61 -0.38
CA ALA A 513 -10.45 27.31 0.16
C ALA A 513 -11.06 28.31 -0.84
N VAL A 514 -10.22 29.06 -1.57
CA VAL A 514 -10.67 29.95 -2.64
C VAL A 514 -11.38 29.16 -3.74
N VAL A 515 -10.77 28.07 -4.21
CA VAL A 515 -11.33 27.20 -5.27
C VAL A 515 -12.68 26.62 -4.86
N GLY A 516 -12.76 26.06 -3.66
CA GLY A 516 -13.92 25.32 -3.15
C GLY A 516 -15.04 26.19 -2.58
N TYR A 517 -14.86 27.51 -2.49
CA TYR A 517 -15.88 28.38 -1.95
C TYR A 517 -17.14 28.30 -2.82
N PRO A 518 -18.34 27.99 -2.28
CA PRO A 518 -19.52 27.68 -3.09
C PRO A 518 -20.14 28.92 -3.76
N GLU A 519 -19.92 30.10 -3.19
CA GLU A 519 -20.48 31.37 -3.66
C GLU A 519 -19.39 32.22 -4.36
N SER A 520 -19.66 33.52 -4.55
CA SER A 520 -18.61 34.48 -4.91
C SER A 520 -17.53 34.51 -3.84
N VAL A 521 -16.26 34.45 -4.23
CA VAL A 521 -15.13 34.38 -3.30
C VAL A 521 -15.05 35.66 -2.44
N PRO A 522 -15.06 35.55 -1.10
CA PRO A 522 -14.94 36.71 -0.22
C PRO A 522 -13.61 37.45 -0.41
N GLY A 523 -13.66 38.78 -0.38
CA GLY A 523 -12.46 39.63 -0.52
C GLY A 523 -11.40 39.36 0.55
N ASP A 524 -11.82 39.13 1.80
CA ASP A 524 -10.91 38.85 2.92
C ASP A 524 -10.14 37.53 2.74
N LEU A 525 -10.77 36.51 2.14
CA LEU A 525 -10.11 35.24 1.82
C LEU A 525 -9.08 35.41 0.71
N VAL A 526 -9.41 36.19 -0.33
CA VAL A 526 -8.48 36.54 -1.40
C VAL A 526 -7.30 37.35 -0.86
N GLU A 527 -7.55 38.30 0.05
CA GLU A 527 -6.50 39.09 0.68
C GLU A 527 -5.59 38.24 1.55
N ALA A 528 -6.15 37.30 2.33
CA ALA A 528 -5.37 36.35 3.12
C ALA A 528 -4.45 35.50 2.25
N LEU A 529 -4.96 34.94 1.14
CA LEU A 529 -4.14 34.18 0.19
C LEU A 529 -3.05 35.08 -0.42
N ALA A 530 -3.39 36.31 -0.82
CA ALA A 530 -2.42 37.24 -1.37
C ALA A 530 -1.30 37.57 -0.37
N LEU A 531 -1.62 37.81 0.90
CA LEU A 531 -0.65 38.09 1.95
C LEU A 531 0.25 36.88 2.24
N ALA A 532 -0.33 35.67 2.29
CA ALA A 532 0.45 34.44 2.45
C ALA A 532 1.43 34.22 1.28
N ILE A 533 0.99 34.42 0.03
CA ILE A 533 1.87 34.38 -1.15
C ILE A 533 2.99 35.42 -1.02
N GLN A 534 2.68 36.65 -0.59
CA GLN A 534 3.70 37.70 -0.42
C GLN A 534 4.73 37.37 0.66
N ALA A 535 4.30 36.76 1.77
CA ALA A 535 5.18 36.31 2.85
C ALA A 535 6.03 35.11 2.42
N GLY A 536 5.50 34.24 1.55
CA GLY A 536 6.16 33.07 0.98
C GLY A 536 7.02 33.34 -0.26
N ALA A 537 7.02 34.55 -0.80
CA ALA A 537 7.50 34.84 -2.16
C ALA A 537 9.03 34.77 -2.35
N SER A 538 9.79 34.99 -1.29
CA SER A 538 11.25 35.20 -1.35
C SER A 538 11.91 34.86 -0.02
N ASN A 539 13.15 34.38 -0.03
CA ASN A 539 13.91 34.19 1.19
C ASN A 539 14.55 35.51 1.68
N ARG A 540 13.78 36.34 2.37
CA ARG A 540 14.24 37.61 2.97
C ARG A 540 13.76 37.73 4.42
N PRO A 541 14.38 37.02 5.37
CA PRO A 541 13.99 37.03 6.78
C PRO A 541 14.00 38.45 7.38
N ASP A 542 14.91 39.31 6.92
CA ASP A 542 15.01 40.73 7.30
C ASP A 542 13.76 41.55 6.94
N ARG A 543 12.96 41.06 5.99
CA ARG A 543 11.69 41.67 5.56
C ARG A 543 10.48 40.83 5.97
N GLY A 544 10.67 39.85 6.87
CA GLY A 544 9.62 38.93 7.29
C GLY A 544 9.12 38.04 6.17
N ARG A 545 10.00 37.56 5.29
CA ARG A 545 9.66 36.66 4.18
C ARG A 545 10.51 35.41 4.20
N VAL A 546 9.90 34.28 3.87
CA VAL A 546 10.56 32.97 3.70
C VAL A 546 10.17 32.38 2.35
N ASP A 547 11.02 31.57 1.75
CA ASP A 547 10.70 30.97 0.45
C ASP A 547 9.83 29.72 0.61
N ALA A 548 8.55 29.84 0.26
CA ALA A 548 7.57 28.76 0.27
C ALA A 548 7.46 28.04 -1.09
N PHE A 549 8.07 28.60 -2.14
CA PHE A 549 7.90 28.16 -3.53
C PHE A 549 9.11 27.35 -4.03
N THR A 550 10.22 27.33 -3.31
CA THR A 550 11.41 26.58 -3.71
C THR A 550 11.14 25.08 -3.86
N PHE A 551 11.59 24.54 -4.99
CA PHE A 551 11.43 23.14 -5.39
C PHE A 551 11.93 22.11 -4.36
N GLN A 552 12.92 22.47 -3.53
CA GLN A 552 13.48 21.58 -2.51
C GLN A 552 12.43 21.08 -1.51
N LEU A 553 11.42 21.91 -1.23
CA LEU A 553 10.37 21.58 -0.27
C LEU A 553 9.48 20.43 -0.73
N ASP A 554 9.32 20.21 -2.04
CA ASP A 554 8.56 19.09 -2.58
C ASP A 554 9.27 17.74 -2.41
N ASN A 555 10.61 17.74 -2.34
CA ASN A 555 11.43 16.51 -2.20
C ASN A 555 11.71 16.11 -0.75
N GLN A 556 11.48 17.00 0.23
CA GLN A 556 11.76 16.71 1.65
C GLN A 556 10.62 15.99 2.37
N VAL A 557 9.44 15.90 1.77
CA VAL A 557 8.29 15.20 2.35
C VAL A 557 8.33 13.73 1.93
N ARG A 558 8.83 12.86 2.82
CA ARG A 558 8.75 11.39 2.61
C ARG A 558 7.27 10.97 2.68
N GLY A 559 6.73 10.46 1.58
CA GLY A 559 5.35 9.98 1.48
C GLY A 559 4.74 10.28 0.11
N ARG A 560 3.65 9.57 -0.25
CA ARG A 560 2.98 9.64 -1.56
C ARG A 560 2.81 11.08 -2.04
N GLN A 561 3.19 11.35 -3.29
CA GLN A 561 3.13 12.69 -3.88
C GLN A 561 1.66 13.13 -4.04
N GLY A 562 1.14 13.90 -3.09
CA GLY A 562 -0.08 14.69 -3.29
C GLY A 562 0.09 15.71 -4.43
N PRO A 563 -1.01 16.33 -4.93
CA PRO A 563 -0.93 17.32 -5.99
C PRO A 563 0.01 18.47 -5.61
N ARG A 564 0.79 18.94 -6.58
CA ARG A 564 1.79 19.99 -6.36
C ARG A 564 1.11 21.35 -6.13
N LEU A 565 1.76 22.27 -5.41
CA LEU A 565 1.19 23.55 -4.99
C LEU A 565 0.72 24.40 -6.19
N GLU A 566 1.44 24.34 -7.30
CA GLU A 566 1.09 25.02 -8.55
C GLU A 566 -0.36 24.77 -9.01
N SER A 567 -0.86 23.52 -8.89
CA SER A 567 -2.20 23.17 -9.34
C SER A 567 -3.25 23.88 -8.51
N ASP A 568 -3.10 23.86 -7.18
CA ASP A 568 -3.99 24.56 -6.25
C ASP A 568 -3.99 26.09 -6.56
N LEU A 569 -2.83 26.68 -6.86
CA LEU A 569 -2.69 28.12 -7.19
C LEU A 569 -3.30 28.50 -8.54
N ILE A 570 -3.09 27.67 -9.57
CA ILE A 570 -3.64 27.89 -10.90
C ILE A 570 -5.17 27.97 -10.84
N GLU A 571 -5.80 27.06 -10.11
CA GLU A 571 -7.24 27.06 -9.93
C GLU A 571 -7.69 28.26 -9.09
N ALA A 572 -6.97 28.58 -8.00
CA ALA A 572 -7.30 29.70 -7.12
C ALA A 572 -7.23 31.06 -7.82
N VAL A 573 -6.27 31.29 -8.73
CA VAL A 573 -6.16 32.56 -9.49
C VAL A 573 -7.30 32.74 -10.49
N ASN A 574 -7.83 31.65 -11.03
CA ASN A 574 -8.88 31.69 -12.03
C ASN A 574 -10.30 31.70 -11.44
N ARG A 575 -10.42 31.48 -10.12
CA ARG A 575 -11.71 31.37 -9.43
C ARG A 575 -12.45 32.70 -9.16
N PRO A 576 -11.78 33.82 -8.81
CA PRO A 576 -12.46 35.08 -8.53
C PRO A 576 -13.11 35.68 -9.78
N GLU A 577 -14.38 36.05 -9.68
CA GLU A 577 -15.13 36.70 -10.76
C GLU A 577 -14.88 38.23 -10.81
N VAL A 578 -14.45 38.80 -9.69
CA VAL A 578 -14.16 40.24 -9.57
C VAL A 578 -12.74 40.53 -10.07
N PRO A 579 -12.57 41.35 -11.14
CA PRO A 579 -11.24 41.61 -11.71
C PRO A 579 -10.21 42.15 -10.71
N ALA A 580 -10.64 42.99 -9.77
CA ALA A 580 -9.76 43.55 -8.74
C ALA A 580 -9.19 42.49 -7.78
N GLN A 581 -9.98 41.45 -7.44
CA GLN A 581 -9.54 40.33 -6.61
C GLN A 581 -8.52 39.47 -7.34
N GLN A 582 -8.77 39.17 -8.62
CA GLN A 582 -7.82 38.45 -9.46
C GLN A 582 -6.51 39.24 -9.64
N GLU A 583 -6.61 40.56 -9.85
CA GLU A 583 -5.43 41.43 -9.94
C GLU A 583 -4.61 41.42 -8.64
N ARG A 584 -5.26 41.35 -7.47
CA ARG A 584 -4.59 41.28 -6.17
C ARG A 584 -3.73 40.03 -6.02
N LEU A 585 -4.25 38.86 -6.43
CA LEU A 585 -3.52 37.59 -6.41
C LEU A 585 -2.35 37.61 -7.40
N VAL A 586 -2.59 38.09 -8.63
CA VAL A 586 -1.52 38.21 -9.64
C VAL A 586 -0.41 39.13 -9.15
N LYS A 587 -0.73 40.28 -8.52
CA LYS A 587 0.27 41.18 -7.91
C LYS A 587 1.10 40.49 -6.84
N ALA A 588 0.51 39.61 -6.03
CA ALA A 588 1.24 38.83 -5.03
C ALA A 588 2.18 37.81 -5.70
N LEU A 589 1.70 37.08 -6.71
CA LEU A 589 2.48 36.09 -7.46
C LEU A 589 3.68 36.72 -8.17
N LEU A 590 3.55 37.94 -8.69
CA LEU A 590 4.67 38.66 -9.32
C LEU A 590 5.84 38.93 -8.35
N LEU A 591 5.66 38.77 -7.02
CA LEU A 591 6.78 38.87 -6.07
C LEU A 591 7.59 37.57 -5.98
N VAL A 592 7.06 36.43 -6.40
CA VAL A 592 7.73 35.13 -6.30
C VAL A 592 9.07 35.15 -7.03
N GLU A 593 10.12 34.65 -6.38
CA GLU A 593 11.49 34.62 -6.90
C GLU A 593 11.85 33.27 -7.56
N ASP A 594 10.99 32.24 -7.49
CA ASP A 594 11.18 30.99 -8.23
C ASP A 594 10.50 31.05 -9.63
N PRO A 595 11.26 31.01 -10.73
CA PRO A 595 10.71 31.08 -12.09
C PRO A 595 9.85 29.86 -12.46
N LEU A 596 10.02 28.71 -11.79
CA LEU A 596 9.27 27.48 -12.09
C LEU A 596 7.76 27.72 -11.96
N ILE A 597 7.33 28.28 -10.83
CA ILE A 597 5.91 28.50 -10.51
C ILE A 597 5.29 29.50 -11.47
N LEU A 598 5.99 30.61 -11.76
CA LEU A 598 5.52 31.63 -12.69
C LEU A 598 5.40 31.12 -14.13
N ALA A 599 6.36 30.31 -14.58
CA ALA A 599 6.32 29.69 -15.90
C ALA A 599 5.14 28.71 -16.03
N MET A 600 4.86 27.92 -14.99
CA MET A 600 3.72 27.01 -14.97
C MET A 600 2.36 27.72 -14.93
N LEU A 601 2.29 28.90 -14.30
CA LEU A 601 1.07 29.72 -14.25
C LEU A 601 0.78 30.42 -15.59
N LEU A 602 1.82 30.85 -16.32
CA LEU A 602 1.71 31.67 -17.53
C LEU A 602 0.67 31.18 -18.55
N PRO A 603 0.65 29.91 -18.98
CA PRO A 603 -0.32 29.46 -19.98
C PRO A 603 -1.76 29.41 -19.46
N ARG A 604 -1.96 29.41 -18.14
CA ARG A 604 -3.25 29.14 -17.48
C ARG A 604 -3.89 30.37 -16.82
N VAL A 605 -3.24 31.53 -16.84
CA VAL A 605 -3.83 32.80 -16.38
C VAL A 605 -4.49 33.56 -17.53
N PRO A 606 -5.44 34.48 -17.26
CA PRO A 606 -6.07 35.32 -18.27
C PRO A 606 -5.05 36.15 -19.07
N ALA A 607 -5.35 36.36 -20.35
CA ALA A 607 -4.43 37.01 -21.31
C ALA A 607 -3.93 38.38 -20.84
N VAL A 608 -4.79 39.16 -20.18
CA VAL A 608 -4.48 40.49 -19.61
C VAL A 608 -3.27 40.50 -18.65
N TYR A 609 -2.95 39.37 -18.01
CA TYR A 609 -1.85 39.29 -17.04
C TYR A 609 -0.56 38.67 -17.59
N ARG A 610 -0.60 38.05 -18.78
CA ARG A 610 0.53 37.29 -19.34
C ARG A 610 1.77 38.15 -19.54
N GLU A 611 1.62 39.33 -20.14
CA GLU A 611 2.73 40.28 -20.37
C GLU A 611 3.42 40.69 -19.07
N ARG A 612 2.67 40.84 -17.98
CA ARG A 612 3.23 41.21 -16.67
C ARG A 612 4.04 40.04 -16.07
N ILE A 613 3.58 38.80 -16.23
CA ILE A 613 4.31 37.61 -15.79
C ILE A 613 5.57 37.41 -16.63
N ILE A 614 5.49 37.59 -17.96
CA ILE A 614 6.65 37.53 -18.86
C ILE A 614 7.69 38.57 -18.45
N ALA A 615 7.29 39.83 -18.24
CA ALA A 615 8.18 40.89 -17.80
C ALA A 615 8.86 40.55 -16.46
N ARG A 616 8.16 39.88 -15.54
CA ARG A 616 8.76 39.41 -14.28
C ARG A 616 9.74 38.26 -14.50
N LEU A 617 9.40 37.28 -15.33
CA LEU A 617 10.29 36.16 -15.68
C LEU A 617 11.58 36.63 -16.35
N GLN A 618 11.53 37.71 -17.14
CA GLN A 618 12.72 38.31 -17.77
C GLN A 618 13.72 38.90 -16.76
N VAL A 619 13.23 39.34 -15.59
CA VAL A 619 14.07 39.84 -14.50
C VAL A 619 14.69 38.68 -13.72
N LEU A 620 13.98 37.56 -13.55
CA LEU A 620 14.44 36.39 -12.82
C LEU A 620 15.50 35.58 -13.61
N THR A 621 16.68 36.15 -13.78
CA THR A 621 17.87 35.44 -14.28
C THR A 621 18.40 34.45 -13.22
N PRO A 622 19.26 33.48 -13.58
CA PRO A 622 19.84 32.55 -12.61
C PRO A 622 20.47 33.22 -11.37
N ASP A 623 21.03 34.43 -11.52
CA ASP A 623 21.64 35.18 -10.42
C ASP A 623 20.61 35.95 -9.56
N GLU A 624 19.43 36.26 -10.12
CA GLU A 624 18.38 37.03 -9.45
C GLU A 624 17.26 36.15 -8.86
N ALA A 625 17.11 34.93 -9.35
CA ALA A 625 16.16 33.95 -8.82
C ALA A 625 16.65 33.28 -7.53
N SER A 626 15.75 32.59 -6.83
CA SER A 626 16.15 31.79 -5.67
C SER A 626 17.18 30.73 -6.07
N ARG A 627 18.27 30.59 -5.31
CA ARG A 627 19.41 29.72 -5.68
C ARG A 627 18.96 28.26 -5.86
N ALA A 628 19.31 27.64 -6.99
CA ALA A 628 19.09 26.22 -7.20
C ALA A 628 20.05 25.39 -6.32
N ALA A 629 19.54 24.43 -5.53
CA ALA A 629 20.40 23.54 -4.72
C ALA A 629 20.98 22.37 -5.51
N PHE A 630 20.30 21.95 -6.57
CA PHE A 630 20.67 20.78 -7.36
C PHE A 630 20.54 21.07 -8.85
N VAL A 631 21.34 20.36 -9.65
CA VAL A 631 21.33 20.47 -11.11
C VAL A 631 19.95 20.15 -11.71
N THR A 632 19.22 19.23 -11.09
CA THR A 632 17.85 18.87 -11.47
C THR A 632 16.88 20.06 -11.34
N GLN A 633 17.01 20.88 -10.29
CA GLN A 633 16.16 22.05 -10.09
C GLN A 633 16.36 23.10 -11.19
N ALA A 634 17.62 23.38 -11.59
CA ALA A 634 17.92 24.30 -12.69
C ALA A 634 17.38 23.76 -14.03
N SER A 635 17.51 22.46 -14.29
CA SER A 635 16.94 21.83 -15.48
C SER A 635 15.41 21.83 -15.49
N GLU A 636 14.74 21.66 -14.35
CA GLU A 636 13.27 21.75 -14.25
C GLU A 636 12.76 23.18 -14.49
N ARG A 637 13.45 24.20 -13.96
CA ARG A 637 13.16 25.61 -14.28
C ARG A 637 13.29 25.89 -15.77
N GLY A 638 14.38 25.40 -16.38
CA GLY A 638 14.59 25.47 -17.82
C GLY A 638 13.45 24.80 -18.60
N GLN A 639 13.00 23.62 -18.16
CA GLN A 639 11.88 22.93 -18.79
C GLN A 639 10.56 23.69 -18.67
N ALA A 640 10.25 24.23 -17.49
CA ALA A 640 9.01 24.98 -17.30
C ALA A 640 8.97 26.25 -18.15
N LEU A 641 10.10 26.94 -18.31
CA LEU A 641 10.23 28.09 -19.20
C LEU A 641 10.04 27.69 -20.68
N LEU A 642 10.54 26.52 -21.10
CA LEU A 642 10.29 25.98 -22.43
C LEU A 642 8.82 25.63 -22.64
N ASP A 643 8.20 24.95 -21.66
CA ASP A 643 6.78 24.62 -21.68
C ASP A 643 5.90 25.90 -21.71
N ALA A 644 6.40 27.00 -21.15
CA ALA A 644 5.78 28.33 -21.20
C ALA A 644 6.08 29.12 -22.48
N GLY A 645 6.89 28.59 -23.40
CA GLY A 645 7.23 29.24 -24.68
C GLY A 645 8.27 30.36 -24.58
N LEU A 646 9.16 30.32 -23.59
CA LEU A 646 10.20 31.34 -23.33
C LEU A 646 11.63 30.76 -23.50
N PRO A 647 12.04 30.40 -24.73
CA PRO A 647 13.30 29.69 -24.98
C PRO A 647 14.56 30.50 -24.66
N GLU A 648 14.53 31.83 -24.81
CA GLU A 648 15.66 32.69 -24.49
C GLU A 648 15.98 32.66 -22.98
N LEU A 649 14.94 32.69 -22.13
CA LEU A 649 15.10 32.60 -20.68
C LEU A 649 15.52 31.19 -20.26
N ALA A 650 14.94 30.16 -20.87
CA ALA A 650 15.32 28.77 -20.61
C ALA A 650 16.81 28.50 -20.91
N SER A 651 17.37 29.17 -21.93
CA SER A 651 18.79 29.05 -22.29
C SER A 651 19.74 29.45 -21.14
N ALA A 652 19.36 30.46 -20.34
CA ALA A 652 20.17 30.90 -19.20
C ALA A 652 20.24 29.83 -18.10
N TYR A 653 19.10 29.24 -17.74
CA TYR A 653 19.02 28.17 -16.73
C TYR A 653 19.63 26.84 -17.19
N LEU A 654 19.53 26.55 -18.49
CA LEU A 654 20.21 25.39 -19.07
C LEU A 654 21.73 25.52 -18.96
N ARG A 655 22.28 26.73 -19.18
CA ARG A 655 23.71 27.01 -19.02
C ARG A 655 24.15 26.79 -17.57
N GLU A 656 23.41 27.31 -16.60
CA GLU A 656 23.66 27.07 -15.16
C GLU A 656 23.71 25.57 -14.84
N ALA A 657 22.72 24.80 -15.33
CA ALA A 657 22.68 23.35 -15.15
C ALA A 657 23.91 22.64 -15.76
N GLN A 658 24.32 23.05 -16.97
CA GLN A 658 25.51 22.52 -17.65
C GLN A 658 26.81 22.85 -16.92
N GLU A 659 26.93 24.05 -16.36
CA GLU A 659 28.09 24.46 -15.58
C GLU A 659 28.21 23.67 -14.28
N ALA A 660 27.09 23.47 -13.59
CA ALA A 660 27.03 22.65 -12.38
C ALA A 660 27.29 21.15 -12.65
N GLN A 661 27.12 20.69 -13.90
CA GLN A 661 27.41 19.32 -14.34
C GLN A 661 28.89 19.10 -14.70
N ARG A 662 29.69 20.16 -14.98
CA ARG A 662 31.09 20.02 -15.43
C ARG A 662 31.89 19.14 -14.46
N GLY A 663 32.46 18.04 -14.99
CA GLY A 663 33.26 17.08 -14.22
C GLY A 663 32.48 15.92 -13.59
N ARG A 664 31.15 15.84 -13.74
CA ARG A 664 30.31 14.72 -13.29
C ARG A 664 29.79 13.91 -14.47
N ASN A 665 30.04 12.60 -14.50
CA ASN A 665 29.52 11.71 -15.55
C ASN A 665 28.10 11.23 -15.23
N LEU A 666 27.09 11.95 -15.73
CA LEU A 666 25.66 11.62 -15.55
C LEU A 666 24.97 11.46 -16.92
N PRO A 667 24.99 10.27 -17.54
CA PRO A 667 24.50 10.05 -18.91
C PRO A 667 23.03 10.41 -19.15
N ALA A 668 22.13 10.14 -18.20
CA ALA A 668 20.71 10.49 -18.31
C ALA A 668 20.47 12.01 -18.39
N LEU A 669 21.24 12.78 -17.62
CA LEU A 669 21.17 14.25 -17.63
C LEU A 669 21.73 14.83 -18.93
N ALA A 670 22.68 14.16 -19.59
CA ALA A 670 23.21 14.59 -20.89
C ALA A 670 22.16 14.46 -22.01
N VAL A 671 21.36 13.38 -22.01
CA VAL A 671 20.24 13.23 -22.96
C VAL A 671 19.13 14.26 -22.69
N GLN A 672 18.80 14.50 -21.42
CA GLN A 672 17.85 15.55 -21.02
C GLN A 672 18.31 16.95 -21.45
N THR A 673 19.60 17.23 -21.30
CA THR A 673 20.22 18.49 -21.74
C THR A 673 20.11 18.66 -23.25
N LEU A 674 20.42 17.61 -24.04
CA LEU A 674 20.25 17.62 -25.49
C LEU A 674 18.80 17.91 -25.90
N ASN A 675 17.83 17.27 -25.24
CA ASN A 675 16.41 17.51 -25.47
C ASN A 675 16.04 18.99 -25.25
N GLN A 676 16.47 19.57 -24.12
CA GLN A 676 16.22 20.99 -23.81
C GLN A 676 16.89 21.94 -24.80
N GLN A 677 18.12 21.64 -25.26
CA GLN A 677 18.79 22.43 -26.30
C GLN A 677 18.02 22.40 -27.63
N LEU A 678 17.57 21.23 -28.06
CA LEU A 678 16.79 21.09 -29.29
C LEU A 678 15.44 21.80 -29.19
N GLN A 679 14.79 21.78 -28.03
CA GLN A 679 13.57 22.56 -27.76
C GLN A 679 13.82 24.07 -27.86
N ILE A 680 14.90 24.58 -27.25
CA ILE A 680 15.29 26.00 -27.37
C ILE A 680 15.45 26.37 -28.85
N HIS A 681 16.25 25.59 -29.59
CA HIS A 681 16.50 25.89 -31.00
C HIS A 681 15.24 25.85 -31.86
N TYR A 682 14.35 24.90 -31.58
CA TYR A 682 13.08 24.76 -32.28
C TYR A 682 12.13 25.93 -31.99
N LEU A 683 11.96 26.31 -30.71
CA LEU A 683 11.07 27.40 -30.29
C LEU A 683 11.58 28.78 -30.72
N SER A 684 12.91 29.00 -30.70
CA SER A 684 13.52 30.25 -31.20
C SER A 684 13.62 30.33 -32.73
N GLY A 685 13.13 29.34 -33.48
CA GLY A 685 13.15 29.33 -34.95
C GLY A 685 14.52 29.10 -35.59
N THR A 686 15.53 28.73 -34.81
CA THR A 686 16.90 28.46 -35.28
C THR A 686 17.05 27.03 -35.86
N PHE A 687 16.30 26.74 -36.92
CA PHE A 687 16.19 25.37 -37.45
C PHE A 687 17.51 24.77 -37.97
N ASP A 688 18.42 25.61 -38.48
CA ASP A 688 19.76 25.17 -38.89
C ASP A 688 20.58 24.61 -37.72
N ALA A 689 20.35 25.12 -36.50
CA ALA A 689 20.98 24.61 -35.29
C ALA A 689 20.44 23.23 -34.89
N VAL A 690 19.14 22.96 -35.11
CA VAL A 690 18.55 21.63 -34.95
C VAL A 690 19.12 20.65 -36.00
N ALA A 691 19.29 21.11 -37.25
CA ALA A 691 19.82 20.28 -38.32
C ALA A 691 21.29 19.86 -38.06
N SER A 692 22.10 20.80 -37.57
CA SER A 692 23.54 20.62 -37.31
C SER A 692 23.90 20.07 -35.93
N ALA A 693 22.91 19.89 -35.03
CA ALA A 693 23.11 19.31 -33.71
C ALA A 693 23.72 17.90 -33.75
N LYS A 694 24.60 17.61 -32.79
CA LYS A 694 25.32 16.33 -32.65
C LYS A 694 24.97 15.66 -31.33
N ILE A 695 25.03 14.33 -31.31
CA ILE A 695 24.87 13.54 -30.09
C ILE A 695 26.11 13.73 -29.20
N PRO A 696 25.95 13.91 -27.87
CA PRO A 696 27.07 13.99 -26.94
C PRO A 696 27.98 12.75 -26.96
N ASP A 697 29.29 12.97 -26.86
CA ASP A 697 30.29 11.90 -26.81
C ASP A 697 30.27 11.14 -25.47
N GLY A 698 30.71 9.88 -25.46
CA GLY A 698 30.88 9.09 -24.23
C GLY A 698 29.59 8.53 -23.61
N LEU A 699 28.47 8.58 -24.33
CA LEU A 699 27.21 7.95 -23.92
C LEU A 699 27.28 6.41 -24.06
N ARG A 700 26.61 5.71 -23.14
CA ARG A 700 26.36 4.26 -23.28
C ARG A 700 25.42 3.99 -24.47
N PRO A 701 25.47 2.80 -25.11
CA PRO A 701 24.68 2.49 -26.30
C PRO A 701 23.18 2.80 -26.16
N GLU A 702 22.60 2.51 -25.00
CA GLU A 702 21.18 2.78 -24.70
C GLU A 702 20.84 4.28 -24.72
N HIS A 703 21.70 5.11 -24.12
CA HIS A 703 21.53 6.57 -24.08
C HIS A 703 21.85 7.21 -25.44
N GLN A 704 22.76 6.62 -26.22
CA GLN A 704 23.05 7.05 -27.59
C GLN A 704 21.83 6.83 -28.50
N ALA A 705 21.16 5.69 -28.36
CA ALA A 705 19.93 5.40 -29.10
C ALA A 705 18.79 6.36 -28.71
N GLU A 706 18.67 6.72 -27.43
CA GLU A 706 17.70 7.71 -26.95
C GLU A 706 17.99 9.12 -27.47
N ALA A 707 19.25 9.55 -27.44
CA ALA A 707 19.70 10.81 -28.00
C ALA A 707 19.44 10.90 -29.52
N GLN A 708 19.66 9.80 -30.26
CA GLN A 708 19.37 9.72 -31.69
C GLN A 708 17.87 9.86 -31.97
N ARG A 709 17.00 9.16 -31.24
CA ARG A 709 15.54 9.31 -31.37
C ARG A 709 15.08 10.74 -31.07
N THR A 710 15.66 11.37 -30.05
CA THR A 710 15.38 12.77 -29.69
C THR A 710 15.77 13.71 -30.84
N LEU A 711 16.95 13.54 -31.43
CA LEU A 711 17.41 14.34 -32.57
C LEU A 711 16.53 14.16 -33.81
N ASP A 712 16.18 12.92 -34.14
CA ASP A 712 15.31 12.61 -35.30
C ASP A 712 13.90 13.18 -35.11
N PHE A 713 13.38 13.16 -33.87
CA PHE A 713 12.12 13.79 -33.52
C PHE A 713 12.11 15.30 -33.80
N PHE A 714 13.12 16.05 -33.34
CA PHE A 714 13.19 17.48 -33.60
C PHE A 714 13.44 17.82 -35.07
N ARG A 715 14.22 17.00 -35.78
CA ARG A 715 14.38 17.13 -37.24
C ARG A 715 13.06 16.93 -37.98
N ALA A 716 12.23 15.97 -37.56
CA ALA A 716 10.89 15.77 -38.11
C ALA A 716 9.95 16.95 -37.81
N LEU A 717 10.03 17.53 -36.61
CA LEU A 717 9.27 18.73 -36.25
C LEU A 717 9.65 19.95 -37.11
N VAL A 718 10.93 20.11 -37.45
CA VAL A 718 11.41 21.17 -38.36
C VAL A 718 10.80 20.99 -39.76
N CYS A 719 10.78 19.76 -40.28
CA CYS A 719 10.16 19.47 -41.58
C CYS A 719 8.66 19.81 -41.64
N LEU A 720 7.95 19.92 -40.50
CA LEU A 720 6.54 20.34 -40.45
C LEU A 720 6.33 21.85 -40.48
N LYS A 721 7.39 22.64 -40.34
CA LYS A 721 7.34 24.11 -40.42
C LYS A 721 7.68 24.65 -41.82
N ASN A 722 8.25 23.81 -42.69
CA ASN A 722 8.60 24.14 -44.08
C ASN A 722 7.45 23.78 -45.05
N GLU A 723 7.61 24.09 -46.35
CA GLU A 723 6.60 23.89 -47.40
C GLU A 723 6.00 22.45 -47.43
N PRO A 724 4.77 22.25 -47.97
CA PRO A 724 4.06 20.96 -47.98
C PRO A 724 4.86 19.70 -48.40
N PRO A 725 5.85 19.75 -49.32
CA PRO A 725 6.69 18.59 -49.67
C PRO A 725 7.48 18.00 -48.49
N GLU A 726 7.81 18.80 -47.48
CA GLU A 726 8.58 18.35 -46.31
C GLU A 726 7.71 17.62 -45.27
N ALA A 727 6.38 17.78 -45.32
CA ALA A 727 5.45 17.08 -44.44
C ALA A 727 5.43 15.55 -44.66
N LEU A 728 5.69 15.09 -45.88
CA LEU A 728 5.83 13.66 -46.18
C LEU A 728 7.08 13.04 -45.55
N LYS A 729 8.19 13.79 -45.55
CA LYS A 729 9.43 13.39 -44.89
C LYS A 729 9.24 13.30 -43.38
N ALA A 730 8.55 14.28 -42.79
CA ALA A 730 8.19 14.26 -41.37
C ALA A 730 7.30 13.06 -41.01
N ALA A 731 6.26 12.78 -41.81
CA ALA A 731 5.39 11.62 -41.61
C ALA A 731 6.17 10.30 -41.63
N GLY A 732 7.13 10.15 -42.56
CA GLY A 732 8.01 8.97 -42.61
C GLY A 732 8.88 8.82 -41.36
N ILE A 733 9.45 9.91 -40.85
CA ILE A 733 10.28 9.89 -39.64
C ILE A 733 9.43 9.57 -38.41
N PHE A 734 8.28 10.23 -38.20
CA PHE A 734 7.40 9.95 -37.06
C PHE A 734 6.85 8.52 -37.09
N HIS A 735 6.53 7.97 -38.27
CA HIS A 735 6.11 6.59 -38.40
C HIS A 735 7.24 5.61 -38.00
N SER A 736 8.48 5.88 -38.43
CA SER A 736 9.65 5.09 -38.03
C SER A 736 9.89 5.16 -36.51
N LEU A 737 9.88 6.37 -35.94
CA LEU A 737 10.04 6.58 -34.50
C LEU A 737 8.96 5.87 -33.69
N TYR A 738 7.69 5.94 -34.13
CA TYR A 738 6.58 5.26 -33.48
C TYR A 738 6.73 3.73 -33.50
N ARG A 739 7.19 3.16 -34.63
CA ARG A 739 7.46 1.71 -34.72
C ARG A 739 8.62 1.26 -33.84
N GLN A 740 9.65 2.08 -33.69
CA GLN A 740 10.81 1.76 -32.84
C GLN A 740 10.49 1.93 -31.36
N HIS A 741 9.72 2.96 -31.00
CA HIS A 741 9.37 3.27 -29.62
C HIS A 741 8.04 4.05 -29.57
N PRO A 742 6.90 3.41 -29.25
CA PRO A 742 5.57 4.03 -29.37
C PRO A 742 5.31 5.11 -28.30
N LEU A 743 5.71 6.36 -28.57
CA LEU A 743 5.37 7.54 -27.76
C LEU A 743 4.13 8.27 -28.33
N PRO A 744 3.31 8.96 -27.49
CA PRO A 744 2.12 9.67 -27.96
C PRO A 744 2.53 10.84 -28.86
N ALA A 745 3.65 11.50 -28.56
CA ALA A 745 4.22 12.57 -29.37
C ALA A 745 4.50 12.13 -30.81
N TYR A 746 4.91 10.88 -31.04
CA TYR A 746 5.16 10.39 -32.40
C TYR A 746 3.85 10.14 -33.16
N ALA A 747 2.86 9.54 -32.51
CA ALA A 747 1.54 9.30 -33.12
C ALA A 747 0.78 10.61 -33.39
N ILE A 748 0.78 11.54 -32.43
CA ILE A 748 0.12 12.84 -32.53
C ILE A 748 0.77 13.67 -33.64
N ASN A 749 2.10 13.72 -33.70
CA ASN A 749 2.79 14.49 -34.74
C ASN A 749 2.74 13.81 -36.11
N LEU A 750 2.60 12.48 -36.18
CA LEU A 750 2.28 11.78 -37.43
C LEU A 750 0.91 12.20 -37.96
N LEU A 751 -0.10 12.31 -37.10
CA LEU A 751 -1.41 12.85 -37.48
C LEU A 751 -1.27 14.31 -37.94
N ALA A 752 -0.55 15.15 -37.19
CA ALA A 752 -0.30 16.55 -37.55
C ALA A 752 0.38 16.69 -38.93
N ALA A 753 1.36 15.83 -39.25
CA ALA A 753 1.98 15.79 -40.58
C ALA A 753 0.97 15.50 -41.70
N ARG A 754 0.00 14.63 -41.43
CA ARG A 754 -1.08 14.31 -42.37
C ARG A 754 -2.11 15.44 -42.46
N VAL A 755 -2.38 16.18 -41.39
CA VAL A 755 -3.18 17.41 -41.42
C VAL A 755 -2.57 18.43 -42.37
N VAL A 756 -1.25 18.69 -42.28
CA VAL A 756 -0.54 19.61 -43.20
C VAL A 756 -0.68 19.16 -44.64
N LYS A 757 -0.43 17.87 -44.90
CA LYS A 757 -0.53 17.30 -46.25
C LYS A 757 -1.94 17.45 -46.83
N LEU A 758 -2.96 17.16 -46.02
CA LEU A 758 -4.35 17.03 -46.49
C LEU A 758 -5.16 18.31 -46.41
N LEU A 759 -4.77 19.31 -45.61
CA LEU A 759 -5.49 20.57 -45.44
C LEU A 759 -4.71 21.78 -45.95
N GLY A 760 -3.37 21.72 -45.93
CA GLY A 760 -2.49 22.75 -46.49
C GLY A 760 -2.83 24.16 -46.01
N GLU A 761 -3.05 25.08 -46.95
CA GLU A 761 -3.37 26.49 -46.69
C GLU A 761 -4.81 26.75 -46.22
N ASN A 762 -5.64 25.72 -46.04
CA ASN A 762 -7.00 25.88 -45.53
C ASN A 762 -7.40 24.75 -44.58
N LEU A 763 -7.21 24.98 -43.27
CA LEU A 763 -7.58 24.05 -42.20
C LEU A 763 -9.09 23.75 -42.14
N PHE A 764 -9.93 24.62 -42.72
CA PHE A 764 -11.37 24.45 -42.76
C PHE A 764 -11.86 23.93 -44.11
N ARG A 765 -11.01 23.43 -45.01
CA ARG A 765 -11.50 22.84 -46.26
C ARG A 765 -12.19 21.50 -46.04
N VAL A 766 -13.11 21.14 -46.93
CA VAL A 766 -13.66 19.78 -47.01
C VAL A 766 -12.91 19.02 -48.10
N VAL A 767 -12.37 17.83 -47.77
CA VAL A 767 -11.64 16.96 -48.69
C VAL A 767 -12.58 15.93 -49.31
N VAL A 768 -12.32 15.54 -50.56
CA VAL A 768 -13.14 14.59 -51.34
C VAL A 768 -12.25 13.56 -52.05
N GLY A 769 -12.83 12.43 -52.46
CA GLY A 769 -12.10 11.38 -53.19
C GLY A 769 -11.01 10.70 -52.36
N GLU A 770 -9.85 10.45 -52.95
CA GLU A 770 -8.73 9.74 -52.32
C GLU A 770 -8.20 10.45 -51.06
N ASP A 771 -8.23 11.79 -51.03
CA ASP A 771 -7.82 12.56 -49.85
C ASP A 771 -8.77 12.34 -48.65
N ALA A 772 -10.06 12.09 -48.90
CA ALA A 772 -11.03 11.78 -47.85
C ALA A 772 -10.88 10.35 -47.30
N GLU A 773 -10.43 9.40 -48.11
CA GLU A 773 -10.05 8.05 -47.65
C GLU A 773 -8.76 8.10 -46.84
N MET A 774 -7.73 8.82 -47.31
CA MET A 774 -6.50 9.03 -46.56
C MET A 774 -6.74 9.72 -45.22
N ALA A 775 -7.66 10.69 -45.17
CA ALA A 775 -8.04 11.37 -43.93
C ALA A 775 -8.71 10.43 -42.92
N ARG A 776 -9.61 9.54 -43.38
CA ARG A 776 -10.25 8.53 -42.52
C ARG A 776 -9.25 7.53 -41.97
N LEU A 777 -8.40 6.98 -42.83
CA LEU A 777 -7.33 6.06 -42.42
C LEU A 777 -6.39 6.72 -41.39
N ALA A 778 -6.09 8.00 -41.56
CA ALA A 778 -5.25 8.74 -40.63
C ALA A 778 -5.87 8.87 -39.23
N ILE A 779 -7.19 9.10 -39.15
CA ILE A 779 -7.94 9.15 -37.89
C ILE A 779 -7.95 7.76 -37.24
N ASP A 780 -8.29 6.71 -37.99
CA ASP A 780 -8.39 5.34 -37.45
C ASP A 780 -7.03 4.80 -36.97
N GLU A 781 -5.94 5.15 -37.65
CA GLU A 781 -4.58 4.81 -37.20
C GLU A 781 -4.19 5.59 -35.95
N ALA A 782 -4.52 6.88 -35.87
CA ALA A 782 -4.25 7.69 -34.69
C ALA A 782 -5.05 7.19 -33.48
N ASP A 783 -6.34 6.87 -33.66
CA ASP A 783 -7.20 6.34 -32.60
C ASP A 783 -6.69 4.98 -32.09
N ARG A 784 -6.27 4.07 -32.97
CA ARG A 784 -5.67 2.80 -32.56
C ARG A 784 -4.36 2.99 -31.81
N ALA A 785 -3.50 3.89 -32.29
CA ALA A 785 -2.22 4.20 -31.66
C ALA A 785 -2.37 4.86 -30.28
N ILE A 786 -3.38 5.72 -30.11
CA ILE A 786 -3.66 6.39 -28.86
C ILE A 786 -4.40 5.47 -27.88
N SER A 787 -5.32 4.63 -28.36
CA SER A 787 -6.04 3.66 -27.52
C SER A 787 -5.14 2.57 -26.95
N SER A 788 -4.04 2.23 -27.64
CA SER A 788 -3.02 1.33 -27.08
C SER A 788 -2.15 1.98 -25.99
N ILE A 789 -2.31 3.29 -25.73
CA ILE A 789 -1.56 4.03 -24.71
C ILE A 789 -2.51 4.36 -23.55
N LYS A 790 -2.42 3.60 -22.45
CA LYS A 790 -3.19 3.88 -21.22
C LYS A 790 -2.72 5.18 -20.56
N GLY A 791 -3.64 6.12 -20.34
CA GLY A 791 -3.41 7.33 -19.53
C GLY A 791 -2.65 8.46 -20.23
N LEU A 792 -3.21 9.03 -21.30
CA LEU A 792 -2.67 10.27 -21.89
C LEU A 792 -2.61 11.42 -20.86
N SER A 793 -1.63 12.31 -20.99
CA SER A 793 -1.66 13.57 -20.23
C SER A 793 -2.71 14.52 -20.77
N ASP A 794 -3.11 15.47 -19.93
CA ASP A 794 -3.99 16.59 -20.26
C ASP A 794 -3.45 17.39 -21.47
N MET A 795 -2.12 17.60 -21.53
CA MET A 795 -1.45 18.30 -22.64
C MET A 795 -1.54 17.50 -23.95
N SER A 796 -1.29 16.19 -23.88
CA SER A 796 -1.40 15.29 -25.03
C SER A 796 -2.84 15.26 -25.56
N ARG A 797 -3.85 15.24 -24.68
CA ARG A 797 -5.28 15.34 -25.06
C ARG A 797 -5.61 16.69 -25.70
N ALA A 798 -5.15 17.78 -25.11
CA ALA A 798 -5.38 19.15 -25.60
C ALA A 798 -4.82 19.39 -27.02
N ILE A 799 -3.83 18.60 -27.46
CA ILE A 799 -3.27 18.68 -28.83
C ILE A 799 -3.89 17.63 -29.77
N HIS A 800 -4.05 16.38 -29.29
CA HIS A 800 -4.56 15.29 -30.10
C HIS A 800 -6.02 15.52 -30.54
N VAL A 801 -6.88 15.88 -29.60
CA VAL A 801 -8.32 16.01 -29.84
C VAL A 801 -8.63 17.09 -30.90
N PRO A 802 -8.04 18.29 -30.85
CA PRO A 802 -8.29 19.30 -31.89
C PRO A 802 -7.72 18.92 -33.27
N ASN A 803 -6.56 18.23 -33.34
CA ASN A 803 -6.05 17.70 -34.62
C ASN A 803 -7.01 16.66 -35.23
N CYS A 804 -7.58 15.77 -34.41
CA CYS A 804 -8.63 14.85 -34.84
C CYS A 804 -9.89 15.59 -35.27
N ALA A 805 -10.31 16.62 -34.53
CA ALA A 805 -11.47 17.44 -34.87
C ALA A 805 -11.29 18.16 -36.20
N ALA A 806 -10.10 18.72 -36.48
CA ALA A 806 -9.78 19.33 -37.76
C ALA A 806 -9.94 18.34 -38.93
N MET A 807 -9.43 17.12 -38.77
CA MET A 807 -9.55 16.05 -39.76
C MET A 807 -11.00 15.55 -39.93
N LEU A 808 -11.75 15.41 -38.84
CA LEU A 808 -13.17 15.06 -38.87
C LEU A 808 -14.01 16.13 -39.57
N LEU A 809 -13.71 17.41 -39.33
CA LEU A 809 -14.33 18.52 -40.05
C LEU A 809 -14.00 18.46 -41.55
N ALA A 810 -12.76 18.11 -41.90
CA ALA A 810 -12.33 18.00 -43.28
C ALA A 810 -13.04 16.88 -44.06
N VAL A 811 -13.34 15.75 -43.42
CA VAL A 811 -14.14 14.66 -44.05
C VAL A 811 -15.65 14.86 -43.94
N GLY A 812 -16.10 16.04 -43.48
CA GLY A 812 -17.52 16.38 -43.41
C GLY A 812 -18.28 15.74 -42.24
N ARG A 813 -17.61 15.43 -41.11
CA ARG A 813 -18.20 14.84 -39.90
C ARG A 813 -18.24 15.83 -38.71
N PRO A 814 -18.94 16.98 -38.81
CA PRO A 814 -18.90 18.03 -37.79
C PRO A 814 -19.50 17.61 -36.44
N ARG A 815 -20.45 16.66 -36.42
CA ARG A 815 -21.05 16.16 -35.17
C ARG A 815 -20.08 15.33 -34.32
N GLU A 816 -19.22 14.55 -34.97
CA GLU A 816 -18.23 13.74 -34.27
C GLU A 816 -17.05 14.58 -33.79
N ALA A 817 -16.63 15.55 -34.60
CA ALA A 817 -15.69 16.57 -34.16
C ALA A 817 -16.18 17.27 -32.89
N MET A 818 -17.46 17.67 -32.86
CA MET A 818 -18.10 18.28 -31.69
C MET A 818 -18.10 17.36 -30.46
N ASN A 819 -18.44 16.08 -30.62
CA ASN A 819 -18.47 15.14 -29.50
C ASN A 819 -17.07 14.94 -28.90
N ARG A 820 -16.05 14.74 -29.73
CA ARG A 820 -14.64 14.63 -29.30
C ARG A 820 -14.19 15.87 -28.52
N LEU A 821 -14.51 17.07 -29.01
CA LEU A 821 -14.12 18.32 -28.35
C LEU A 821 -14.81 18.53 -26.99
N LYS A 822 -16.00 17.97 -26.78
CA LYS A 822 -16.73 18.07 -25.50
C LYS A 822 -16.15 17.18 -24.40
N GLU A 823 -15.41 16.13 -24.76
CA GLU A 823 -14.74 15.25 -23.80
C GLU A 823 -13.57 15.93 -23.07
N LEU A 824 -13.08 17.07 -23.60
CA LEU A 824 -12.01 17.84 -22.96
C LEU A 824 -12.49 18.51 -21.67
N ALA A 825 -11.73 18.31 -20.59
CA ALA A 825 -11.96 18.99 -19.32
C ALA A 825 -11.74 20.52 -19.45
N SER A 826 -12.28 21.32 -18.52
CA SER A 826 -12.15 22.79 -18.57
C SER A 826 -10.69 23.27 -18.61
N ALA A 827 -9.77 22.53 -17.98
CA ALA A 827 -8.34 22.82 -17.96
C ALA A 827 -7.61 22.45 -19.27
N GLU A 828 -8.20 21.58 -20.10
CA GLU A 828 -7.63 21.09 -21.37
C GLU A 828 -8.12 21.88 -22.58
N ARG A 829 -9.16 22.71 -22.41
CA ARG A 829 -9.69 23.54 -23.48
C ARG A 829 -8.68 24.61 -23.88
N THR A 830 -8.48 24.78 -25.19
CA THR A 830 -7.56 25.75 -25.78
C THR A 830 -8.30 26.67 -26.75
N ALA A 831 -7.59 27.68 -27.28
CA ALA A 831 -8.13 28.52 -28.34
C ALA A 831 -8.48 27.68 -29.59
N GLU A 832 -7.68 26.67 -29.90
CA GLU A 832 -7.84 25.82 -31.07
C GLU A 832 -9.02 24.85 -30.91
N SER A 833 -9.17 24.22 -29.75
CA SER A 833 -10.35 23.38 -29.49
C SER A 833 -11.64 24.20 -29.58
N THR A 834 -11.62 25.43 -29.05
CA THR A 834 -12.75 26.37 -29.11
C THR A 834 -13.04 26.84 -30.54
N ALA A 835 -12.01 27.10 -31.34
CA ALA A 835 -12.14 27.50 -32.74
C ALA A 835 -12.77 26.38 -33.59
N PHE A 836 -12.30 25.14 -33.44
CA PHE A 836 -12.89 24.00 -34.14
C PHE A 836 -14.31 23.68 -33.64
N GLU A 837 -14.60 23.88 -32.34
CA GLU A 837 -15.96 23.76 -31.80
C GLU A 837 -16.91 24.78 -32.46
N ALA A 838 -16.47 26.03 -32.61
CA ALA A 838 -17.24 27.08 -33.28
C ALA A 838 -17.50 26.75 -34.76
N VAL A 839 -16.49 26.30 -35.51
CA VAL A 839 -16.63 25.88 -36.91
C VAL A 839 -17.54 24.65 -37.05
N ALA A 840 -17.44 23.69 -36.13
CA ALA A 840 -18.33 22.54 -36.09
C ALA A 840 -19.79 22.95 -35.84
N SER A 841 -20.04 23.86 -34.87
CA SER A 841 -21.37 24.43 -34.62
C SER A 841 -21.94 25.16 -35.83
N ALA A 842 -21.14 25.97 -36.52
CA ALA A 842 -21.58 26.66 -37.73
C ALA A 842 -21.99 25.67 -38.84
N ARG A 843 -21.21 24.60 -39.06
CA ARG A 843 -21.54 23.53 -40.03
C ARG A 843 -22.75 22.69 -39.67
N LEU A 844 -23.11 22.65 -38.38
CA LEU A 844 -24.33 21.99 -37.89
C LEU A 844 -25.56 22.90 -37.97
N GLY A 845 -25.42 24.15 -38.43
CA GLY A 845 -26.52 25.11 -38.53
C GLY A 845 -26.80 25.89 -37.24
N GLU A 846 -25.82 26.00 -36.33
CA GLU A 846 -25.93 26.73 -35.05
C GLU A 846 -25.03 27.99 -35.02
N PRO A 847 -25.28 29.03 -35.84
CA PRO A 847 -24.40 30.19 -35.98
C PRO A 847 -24.32 31.07 -34.72
N ASP A 848 -25.42 31.22 -33.96
CA ASP A 848 -25.44 32.01 -32.72
C ASP A 848 -24.55 31.40 -31.64
N ARG A 849 -24.56 30.07 -31.54
CA ARG A 849 -23.68 29.32 -30.65
C ARG A 849 -22.22 29.45 -31.09
N ALA A 850 -21.95 29.35 -32.38
CA ALA A 850 -20.61 29.52 -32.93
C ALA A 850 -20.02 30.90 -32.56
N ARG A 851 -20.82 31.97 -32.69
CA ARG A 851 -20.42 33.34 -32.29
C ARG A 851 -20.22 33.50 -30.78
N ALA A 852 -21.04 32.84 -29.97
CA ALA A 852 -20.86 32.83 -28.52
C ALA A 852 -19.53 32.14 -28.11
N LEU A 853 -19.19 31.02 -28.77
CA LEU A 853 -17.93 30.31 -28.56
C LEU A 853 -16.72 31.16 -28.95
N ILE A 854 -16.77 31.88 -30.09
CA ILE A 854 -15.69 32.80 -30.48
C ILE A 854 -15.51 33.92 -29.45
N ARG A 855 -16.61 34.52 -28.96
CA ARG A 855 -16.54 35.58 -27.93
C ARG A 855 -15.89 35.09 -26.65
N SER A 856 -16.39 33.98 -26.10
CA SER A 856 -15.84 33.38 -24.88
C SER A 856 -14.39 32.93 -25.06
N GLY A 857 -14.05 32.41 -26.24
CA GLY A 857 -12.68 32.05 -26.62
C GLY A 857 -11.75 33.27 -26.63
N ARG A 858 -12.16 34.40 -27.22
CA ARG A 858 -11.37 35.64 -27.24
C ARG A 858 -11.22 36.27 -25.84
N GLU A 859 -12.26 36.23 -25.02
CA GLU A 859 -12.17 36.67 -23.62
C GLU A 859 -11.13 35.88 -22.82
N ARG A 860 -11.09 34.55 -23.02
CA ARG A 860 -10.20 33.66 -22.26
C ARG A 860 -8.78 33.58 -22.82
N TYR A 861 -8.64 33.51 -24.14
CA TYR A 861 -7.36 33.22 -24.81
C TYR A 861 -6.80 34.40 -25.61
N GLY A 862 -7.52 35.51 -25.72
CA GLY A 862 -7.16 36.66 -26.56
C GLY A 862 -7.43 36.42 -28.05
N ASP A 863 -6.86 37.29 -28.90
CA ASP A 863 -7.02 37.24 -30.37
C ASP A 863 -6.11 36.19 -31.02
N ALA A 864 -6.23 34.94 -30.59
CA ALA A 864 -5.51 33.83 -31.20
C ALA A 864 -5.87 33.72 -32.69
N SER A 865 -4.85 33.55 -33.55
CA SER A 865 -5.01 33.59 -35.01
C SER A 865 -6.06 32.62 -35.55
N LEU A 866 -6.17 31.43 -34.97
CA LEU A 866 -7.18 30.42 -35.36
C LEU A 866 -8.60 30.80 -34.94
N LEU A 867 -8.80 31.54 -33.84
CA LEU A 867 -10.12 32.06 -33.46
C LEU A 867 -10.57 33.17 -34.43
N VAL A 868 -9.65 34.07 -34.80
CA VAL A 868 -9.90 35.10 -35.83
C VAL A 868 -10.20 34.45 -37.19
N GLY A 869 -9.41 33.44 -37.56
CA GLY A 869 -9.61 32.67 -38.79
C GLY A 869 -10.94 31.92 -38.81
N ALA A 870 -11.34 31.30 -37.69
CA ALA A 870 -12.63 30.63 -37.55
C ALA A 870 -13.80 31.60 -37.69
N GLU A 871 -13.72 32.78 -37.08
CA GLU A 871 -14.74 33.84 -37.24
C GLU A 871 -14.85 34.28 -38.70
N SER A 872 -13.73 34.57 -39.36
CA SER A 872 -13.72 34.92 -40.79
C SER A 872 -14.25 33.79 -41.68
N HIS A 873 -14.02 32.53 -41.32
CA HIS A 873 -14.57 31.38 -42.02
C HIS A 873 -16.09 31.27 -41.82
N ILE A 874 -16.58 31.46 -40.59
CA ILE A 874 -17.99 31.40 -40.25
C ILE A 874 -18.78 32.52 -40.95
N ASP A 875 -18.24 33.74 -40.96
CA ASP A 875 -18.94 34.91 -41.50
C ASP A 875 -18.79 35.06 -43.02
N HIS A 876 -17.63 34.68 -43.59
CA HIS A 876 -17.29 34.98 -44.99
C HIS A 876 -16.86 33.75 -45.80
N SER A 877 -16.91 32.54 -45.22
CA SER A 877 -16.40 31.30 -45.86
C SER A 877 -14.94 31.40 -46.30
N ALA A 878 -14.16 32.27 -45.65
CA ALA A 878 -12.74 32.44 -45.93
C ALA A 878 -11.94 31.18 -45.58
N GLY A 879 -10.94 30.85 -46.40
CA GLY A 879 -9.94 29.85 -46.04
C GLY A 879 -8.97 30.41 -45.00
N PHE A 880 -8.46 29.54 -44.13
CA PHE A 880 -7.46 29.94 -43.14
C PHE A 880 -6.32 28.92 -43.09
N GLY A 881 -5.11 29.39 -43.40
CA GLY A 881 -3.89 28.61 -43.32
C GLY A 881 -3.22 28.81 -41.97
N ALA A 882 -3.06 27.73 -41.22
CA ALA A 882 -2.23 27.72 -40.02
C ALA A 882 -1.51 26.37 -39.89
N PRO A 883 -0.34 26.35 -39.24
CA PRO A 883 0.34 25.11 -38.93
C PRO A 883 -0.54 24.24 -38.00
N PRO A 884 -0.44 22.91 -38.09
CA PRO A 884 -1.16 22.02 -37.19
C PRO A 884 -0.65 22.17 -35.76
N LEU A 885 -1.40 21.66 -34.80
CA LEU A 885 -0.91 21.57 -33.43
C LEU A 885 0.14 20.46 -33.34
N LEU A 886 1.28 20.79 -32.73
CA LEU A 886 2.42 19.89 -32.60
C LEU A 886 2.72 19.64 -31.12
N LEU A 887 2.92 18.37 -30.75
CA LEU A 887 3.40 17.99 -29.43
C LEU A 887 4.92 17.90 -29.48
N PHE A 888 5.63 18.94 -29.03
CA PHE A 888 7.09 18.99 -29.00
C PHE A 888 7.69 18.40 -27.71
N LYS A 889 6.85 17.96 -26.78
CA LYS A 889 7.24 17.29 -25.52
C LYS A 889 7.14 15.78 -25.65
N GLN A 890 8.22 15.07 -25.35
CA GLN A 890 8.21 13.62 -25.21
C GLN A 890 7.88 13.25 -23.76
N GLU A 891 6.63 12.88 -23.47
CA GLU A 891 6.19 12.52 -22.13
C GLU A 891 6.56 11.07 -21.76
N ALA A 892 7.87 10.80 -21.75
CA ALA A 892 8.39 9.47 -21.42
C ALA A 892 8.02 9.04 -20.00
N ALA A 893 7.87 9.95 -19.03
CA ALA A 893 7.59 9.59 -17.63
C ALA A 893 6.15 9.10 -17.38
N VAL A 894 5.16 9.61 -18.11
CA VAL A 894 3.76 9.12 -18.01
C VAL A 894 3.67 7.73 -18.61
N GLN A 895 4.32 7.53 -19.76
CA GLN A 895 4.42 6.21 -20.37
C GLN A 895 5.34 5.26 -19.63
N LEU A 896 6.41 5.72 -18.99
CA LEU A 896 7.25 4.90 -18.14
C LEU A 896 6.45 4.44 -16.93
N ARG A 897 5.63 5.30 -16.33
CA ARG A 897 4.72 4.88 -15.25
C ARG A 897 3.67 3.88 -15.75
N ALA A 898 3.09 4.09 -16.93
CA ALA A 898 2.14 3.15 -17.53
C ALA A 898 2.82 1.82 -17.95
N ALA A 899 4.01 1.87 -18.52
CA ALA A 899 4.81 0.73 -18.96
C ALA A 899 5.41 -0.01 -17.77
N MET A 900 5.82 0.68 -16.71
CA MET A 900 6.19 0.07 -15.43
C MET A 900 4.97 -0.61 -14.83
N ARG A 901 3.77 0.00 -14.85
CA ARG A 901 2.54 -0.66 -14.41
C ARG A 901 2.26 -1.93 -15.22
N SER A 902 2.32 -1.85 -16.54
CA SER A 902 2.14 -3.00 -17.43
C SER A 902 3.24 -4.07 -17.28
N PHE A 903 4.49 -3.67 -17.11
CA PHE A 903 5.61 -4.56 -16.80
C PHE A 903 5.40 -5.27 -15.46
N MET A 904 4.91 -4.56 -14.45
CA MET A 904 4.54 -5.13 -13.14
C MET A 904 3.32 -6.04 -13.24
N GLU A 905 2.51 -5.94 -14.30
CA GLU A 905 1.39 -6.86 -14.58
C GLU A 905 1.84 -8.19 -15.23
N LEU A 906 2.98 -8.22 -15.95
CA LEU A 906 3.47 -9.41 -16.65
C LEU A 906 3.82 -10.59 -15.72
N PRO A 907 3.56 -11.87 -16.11
CA PRO A 907 4.06 -13.05 -15.40
C PRO A 907 5.58 -13.03 -15.14
N ALA A 908 6.05 -13.74 -14.12
CA ALA A 908 7.46 -13.73 -13.72
C ALA A 908 8.41 -14.17 -14.86
N SER A 909 7.99 -15.15 -15.67
CA SER A 909 8.72 -15.58 -16.87
C SER A 909 8.86 -14.46 -17.91
N GLU A 910 7.77 -13.77 -18.22
CA GLU A 910 7.75 -12.65 -19.17
C GLU A 910 8.52 -11.43 -18.65
N GLN A 911 8.42 -11.11 -17.36
CA GLN A 911 9.25 -10.06 -16.74
C GLN A 911 10.73 -10.38 -16.88
N ALA A 912 11.11 -11.63 -16.64
CA ALA A 912 12.49 -12.07 -16.81
C ALA A 912 12.94 -12.00 -18.27
N GLU A 913 12.08 -12.39 -19.22
CA GLU A 913 12.36 -12.27 -20.66
C GLU A 913 12.59 -10.82 -21.10
N VAL A 914 11.80 -9.90 -20.58
CA VAL A 914 11.97 -8.46 -20.84
C VAL A 914 13.31 -7.95 -20.29
N LEU A 915 13.76 -8.42 -19.14
CA LEU A 915 14.99 -7.95 -18.49
C LEU A 915 16.28 -8.61 -19.02
N MET A 916 16.27 -9.92 -19.23
CA MET A 916 17.47 -10.72 -19.52
C MET A 916 17.53 -11.26 -20.95
N GLY A 917 16.41 -11.20 -21.68
CA GLY A 917 16.26 -11.76 -23.02
C GLY A 917 16.22 -13.30 -23.05
N PRO A 918 15.44 -13.92 -23.95
CA PRO A 918 15.47 -15.37 -24.14
C PRO A 918 16.81 -15.83 -24.76
N PRO A 919 17.22 -17.11 -24.58
CA PRO A 919 16.55 -18.16 -23.79
C PRO A 919 16.98 -18.18 -22.31
N LEU A 920 16.20 -18.89 -21.48
CA LEU A 920 16.42 -19.13 -20.04
C LEU A 920 16.47 -17.84 -19.20
N ALA A 921 15.65 -16.85 -19.56
CA ALA A 921 15.67 -15.54 -18.94
C ALA A 921 15.36 -15.58 -17.43
N LEU A 922 14.35 -16.39 -17.03
CA LEU A 922 13.95 -16.59 -15.63
C LEU A 922 15.07 -17.24 -14.81
N GLU A 923 15.71 -18.29 -15.34
CA GLU A 923 16.84 -18.96 -14.69
C GLU A 923 18.01 -18.00 -14.47
N LYS A 924 18.37 -17.21 -15.48
CA LYS A 924 19.47 -16.23 -15.39
C LYS A 924 19.18 -15.16 -14.35
N LEU A 925 17.95 -14.62 -14.34
CA LEU A 925 17.55 -13.58 -13.41
C LEU A 925 17.58 -14.07 -11.97
N LEU A 926 16.95 -15.22 -11.69
CA LEU A 926 16.93 -15.82 -10.35
C LEU A 926 18.35 -16.20 -9.90
N THR A 927 19.14 -16.84 -10.77
CA THR A 927 20.53 -17.21 -10.44
C THR A 927 21.36 -15.98 -10.07
N ALA A 928 21.23 -14.88 -10.81
CA ALA A 928 21.93 -13.64 -10.50
C ALA A 928 21.47 -13.03 -9.16
N ALA A 929 20.17 -13.03 -8.88
CA ALA A 929 19.62 -12.54 -7.61
C ALA A 929 20.15 -13.34 -6.41
N PHE A 930 20.15 -14.68 -6.51
CA PHE A 930 20.69 -15.56 -5.49
C PHE A 930 22.21 -15.43 -5.34
N GLN A 931 22.97 -15.33 -6.44
CA GLN A 931 24.41 -15.04 -6.40
C GLN A 931 24.72 -13.74 -5.66
N ASP A 932 23.96 -12.67 -5.93
CA ASP A 932 24.15 -11.39 -5.27
C ASP A 932 23.75 -11.42 -3.79
N ALA A 933 22.67 -12.12 -3.45
CA ALA A 933 22.22 -12.29 -2.07
C ALA A 933 23.23 -13.09 -1.25
N LEU A 934 23.67 -14.23 -1.76
CA LEU A 934 24.67 -15.09 -1.10
C LEU A 934 26.03 -14.40 -0.98
N ALA A 935 26.43 -13.60 -1.96
CA ALA A 935 27.63 -12.77 -1.85
C ALA A 935 27.51 -11.70 -0.76
N ALA A 936 26.32 -11.09 -0.61
CA ALA A 936 26.07 -10.11 0.46
C ALA A 936 26.05 -10.78 1.84
N PHE A 937 25.38 -11.92 1.95
CA PHE A 937 25.39 -12.76 3.16
C PHE A 937 26.82 -13.15 3.55
N GLN A 938 27.62 -13.64 2.60
CA GLN A 938 29.00 -14.03 2.90
C GLN A 938 29.86 -12.85 3.39
N ARG A 939 29.56 -11.60 3.03
CA ARG A 939 30.23 -10.40 3.59
C ARG A 939 29.80 -10.12 5.03
N THR A 940 28.53 -10.31 5.36
CA THR A 940 28.00 -10.02 6.71
C THR A 940 28.44 -11.06 7.75
N LEU A 941 28.88 -12.25 7.34
CA LEU A 941 29.40 -13.29 8.25
C LEU A 941 30.50 -12.81 9.20
N SER A 942 31.31 -11.84 8.78
CA SER A 942 32.35 -11.26 9.64
C SER A 942 31.77 -10.43 10.80
N PHE A 943 30.59 -9.83 10.60
CA PHE A 943 29.87 -9.05 11.60
C PHE A 943 28.99 -9.92 12.50
N LEU A 944 28.37 -10.97 11.94
CA LEU A 944 27.51 -11.90 12.69
C LEU A 944 28.27 -12.73 13.73
N LYS A 945 29.60 -12.84 13.61
CA LYS A 945 30.47 -13.57 14.55
C LYS A 945 31.10 -12.70 15.64
N LEU A 946 30.72 -11.43 15.79
CA LEU A 946 31.32 -10.49 16.74
C LEU A 946 30.80 -10.64 18.19
N ASP A 947 29.61 -11.21 18.40
CA ASP A 947 29.08 -11.48 19.74
C ASP A 947 29.20 -12.97 20.08
N ARG A 948 29.95 -13.32 21.13
CA ARG A 948 30.20 -14.71 21.56
C ARG A 948 28.99 -15.38 22.23
N HIS A 949 27.85 -14.70 22.30
CA HIS A 949 26.68 -15.11 23.08
C HIS A 949 25.46 -15.50 22.22
N THR A 950 25.56 -15.44 20.89
CA THR A 950 24.46 -15.78 19.98
C THR A 950 24.95 -16.80 18.94
N GLU A 951 24.53 -18.06 19.07
CA GLU A 951 24.72 -19.06 18.02
C GLU A 951 23.58 -18.95 17.02
N PHE A 952 23.87 -18.49 15.81
CA PHE A 952 22.91 -18.50 14.70
C PHE A 952 22.73 -19.93 14.17
N ASP A 953 21.48 -20.35 14.03
CA ASP A 953 21.11 -21.63 13.45
C ASP A 953 20.93 -21.55 11.92
N GLU A 954 20.44 -22.62 11.32
CA GLU A 954 20.22 -22.69 9.86
C GLU A 954 19.06 -21.80 9.41
N ASP A 955 18.01 -21.71 10.22
CA ASP A 955 16.81 -20.91 9.93
C ASP A 955 17.17 -19.41 9.93
N ASP A 956 18.02 -18.97 10.87
CA ASP A 956 18.52 -17.61 10.89
C ASP A 956 19.31 -17.24 9.61
N PHE A 957 20.12 -18.15 9.08
CA PHE A 957 20.85 -17.93 7.83
C PHE A 957 19.91 -17.88 6.63
N ASN A 958 18.92 -18.76 6.62
CA ASN A 958 17.89 -18.80 5.59
C ASN A 958 17.11 -17.49 5.57
N GLY A 959 16.76 -16.95 6.74
CA GLY A 959 16.01 -15.70 6.80
C GLY A 959 16.80 -14.47 6.36
N ILE A 960 18.08 -14.38 6.74
CA ILE A 960 18.96 -13.32 6.22
C ILE A 960 19.09 -13.43 4.68
N VAL A 961 19.20 -14.65 4.14
CA VAL A 961 19.27 -14.85 2.68
C VAL A 961 17.94 -14.51 2.01
N ALA A 962 16.80 -14.86 2.60
CA ALA A 962 15.47 -14.53 2.11
C ALA A 962 15.27 -13.02 2.00
N GLU A 963 15.56 -12.27 3.07
CA GLU A 963 15.53 -10.80 3.10
C GLU A 963 16.44 -10.17 2.03
N LEU A 964 17.64 -10.73 1.84
CA LEU A 964 18.57 -10.25 0.80
C LEU A 964 18.05 -10.56 -0.61
N VAL A 965 17.42 -11.70 -0.83
CA VAL A 965 16.80 -12.05 -2.11
C VAL A 965 15.58 -11.17 -2.37
N GLU A 966 14.72 -10.97 -1.38
CA GLU A 966 13.53 -10.11 -1.48
C GLU A 966 13.90 -8.66 -1.76
N ALA A 967 14.86 -8.08 -1.02
CA ALA A 967 15.31 -6.71 -1.25
C ALA A 967 15.76 -6.43 -2.69
N ARG A 968 16.17 -7.47 -3.43
CA ARG A 968 16.58 -7.38 -4.85
C ARG A 968 15.40 -7.53 -5.80
N LEU A 969 14.40 -8.32 -5.45
CA LEU A 969 13.28 -8.67 -6.32
C LEU A 969 12.02 -7.84 -6.04
N GLU A 970 11.75 -7.45 -4.80
CA GLU A 970 10.54 -6.73 -4.40
C GLU A 970 10.48 -5.33 -5.02
N GLY A 971 11.54 -4.53 -4.82
CA GLY A 971 11.55 -3.11 -5.21
C GLY A 971 11.49 -2.84 -6.73
N SER A 972 11.75 -3.85 -7.56
CA SER A 972 11.80 -3.71 -9.03
C SER A 972 10.89 -4.65 -9.81
N LEU A 973 10.49 -5.79 -9.22
CA LEU A 973 9.68 -6.82 -9.87
C LEU A 973 8.42 -7.20 -9.09
N GLY A 974 8.35 -6.81 -7.80
CA GLY A 974 7.25 -7.13 -6.91
C GLY A 974 7.22 -8.61 -6.52
N TRP A 975 8.36 -9.31 -6.56
CA TRP A 975 8.44 -10.70 -6.09
C TRP A 975 8.88 -10.71 -4.64
N GLN A 976 8.24 -11.54 -3.84
CA GLN A 976 8.44 -11.64 -2.40
C GLN A 976 9.13 -12.95 -2.03
N ALA A 977 9.91 -12.96 -0.96
CA ALA A 977 10.45 -14.17 -0.38
C ALA A 977 9.73 -14.47 0.94
N HIS A 978 9.17 -15.68 1.09
CA HIS A 978 8.46 -16.07 2.31
C HIS A 978 9.17 -17.25 2.97
N GLU A 979 9.57 -17.08 4.23
CA GLU A 979 10.17 -18.12 5.06
C GLU A 979 9.14 -19.13 5.57
N GLN A 980 9.61 -20.35 5.84
CA GLN A 980 8.85 -21.41 6.53
C GLN A 980 7.44 -21.68 5.96
N SER A 981 7.27 -21.49 4.65
CA SER A 981 5.95 -21.60 4.04
C SER A 981 5.48 -23.07 4.00
N PRO A 982 4.29 -23.39 4.55
CA PRO A 982 3.71 -24.73 4.43
C PRO A 982 3.51 -25.09 2.96
N GLY A 983 3.98 -26.24 2.51
CA GLY A 983 3.70 -26.75 1.17
C GLY A 983 4.48 -27.99 0.75
N GLY A 984 3.91 -28.71 -0.22
CA GLY A 984 4.35 -30.02 -0.65
C GLY A 984 4.30 -31.07 0.46
N TYR A 985 5.02 -32.17 0.25
CA TYR A 985 4.93 -33.35 1.11
C TYR A 985 6.28 -33.76 1.67
N THR A 986 6.30 -34.06 2.96
CA THR A 986 7.40 -34.84 3.57
C THR A 986 7.33 -36.29 3.12
N GLU A 987 8.40 -37.08 3.36
CA GLU A 987 8.41 -38.53 3.09
C GLU A 987 7.25 -39.28 3.78
N LYS A 988 6.68 -38.71 4.85
CA LYS A 988 5.53 -39.26 5.60
C LYS A 988 4.16 -38.78 5.09
N GLY A 989 4.11 -38.00 4.00
CA GLY A 989 2.86 -37.47 3.44
C GLY A 989 2.25 -36.27 4.16
N ASN A 990 2.88 -35.78 5.24
CA ASN A 990 2.49 -34.54 5.92
C ASN A 990 2.93 -33.30 5.14
N ALA A 991 2.25 -32.17 5.37
CA ALA A 991 2.65 -30.88 4.82
C ALA A 991 4.11 -30.55 5.18
N GLY A 992 4.93 -30.32 4.15
CA GLY A 992 6.32 -29.90 4.32
C GLY A 992 6.44 -28.44 4.79
N ARG A 993 7.50 -28.13 5.52
CA ARG A 993 7.95 -26.75 5.75
C ARG A 993 9.12 -26.49 4.82
N ARG A 994 8.95 -25.51 3.93
CA ARG A 994 9.94 -25.10 2.94
C ARG A 994 10.79 -24.00 3.56
N ASP A 995 12.11 -24.04 3.41
CA ASP A 995 13.02 -23.08 4.04
C ASP A 995 12.66 -21.64 3.64
N PHE A 996 12.61 -21.35 2.34
CA PHE A 996 11.83 -20.22 1.82
C PHE A 996 11.41 -20.37 0.36
N VAL A 997 10.41 -19.58 -0.05
CA VAL A 997 9.83 -19.62 -1.40
C VAL A 997 9.80 -18.21 -1.98
N VAL A 998 10.20 -18.06 -3.25
CA VAL A 998 9.99 -16.80 -3.98
C VAL A 998 8.65 -16.87 -4.70
N ARG A 999 7.78 -15.89 -4.42
CA ARG A 999 6.42 -15.81 -4.97
C ARG A 999 6.18 -14.53 -5.71
N ARG A 1000 5.27 -14.62 -6.69
CA ARG A 1000 4.56 -13.47 -7.24
C ARG A 1000 3.12 -13.88 -7.43
N ARG A 1001 2.18 -13.08 -6.93
CA ARG A 1001 0.75 -13.33 -7.14
C ARG A 1001 0.24 -14.65 -6.62
N GLY A 1002 0.74 -15.04 -5.44
CA GLY A 1002 0.43 -16.32 -4.81
C GLY A 1002 1.00 -17.54 -5.56
N VAL A 1003 1.70 -17.33 -6.68
CA VAL A 1003 2.32 -18.39 -7.47
C VAL A 1003 3.78 -18.53 -7.07
N ASP A 1004 4.16 -19.76 -6.70
CA ASP A 1004 5.54 -20.13 -6.43
C ASP A 1004 6.36 -20.04 -7.72
N ILE A 1005 7.31 -19.12 -7.76
CA ILE A 1005 8.26 -18.98 -8.88
C ILE A 1005 9.39 -20.00 -8.71
N THR A 1006 9.92 -20.11 -7.50
CA THR A 1006 11.00 -21.05 -7.16
C THR A 1006 11.00 -21.36 -5.67
N VAL A 1007 11.57 -22.51 -5.31
CA VAL A 1007 11.78 -22.93 -3.92
C VAL A 1007 13.25 -23.03 -3.62
N PHE A 1008 13.61 -22.61 -2.41
CA PHE A 1008 14.93 -22.69 -1.84
C PHE A 1008 14.92 -23.70 -0.69
N GLU A 1009 15.92 -24.56 -0.69
CA GLU A 1009 16.24 -25.44 0.43
C GLU A 1009 17.73 -25.28 0.75
N ALA A 1010 18.08 -25.22 2.02
CA ALA A 1010 19.45 -25.14 2.46
C ALA A 1010 19.77 -26.12 3.57
N LEU A 1011 21.07 -26.35 3.79
CA LEU A 1011 21.53 -27.05 4.97
C LEU A 1011 22.91 -26.59 5.44
N LYS A 1012 23.17 -26.74 6.73
CA LYS A 1012 24.50 -26.62 7.36
C LYS A 1012 25.19 -27.98 7.38
N ALA A 1013 26.27 -28.10 6.60
CA ALA A 1013 27.04 -29.34 6.48
C ALA A 1013 28.56 -29.11 6.61
N SER A 1014 29.20 -29.83 7.53
CA SER A 1014 30.66 -29.81 7.72
C SER A 1014 31.36 -31.03 7.11
N GLN A 1015 30.61 -32.11 6.83
CA GLN A 1015 31.12 -33.37 6.28
C GLN A 1015 30.56 -33.63 4.88
N PRO A 1016 31.37 -34.02 3.87
CA PRO A 1016 30.92 -34.20 2.49
C PRO A 1016 30.04 -35.45 2.31
N ASN A 1017 30.08 -36.40 3.25
CA ASN A 1017 29.27 -37.62 3.26
C ASN A 1017 28.00 -37.48 4.11
N ASP A 1018 27.58 -36.25 4.45
CA ASP A 1018 26.36 -36.01 5.21
C ASP A 1018 25.13 -36.41 4.38
N LYS A 1019 24.40 -37.42 4.87
CA LYS A 1019 23.21 -37.95 4.20
C LYS A 1019 22.10 -36.91 4.04
N ARG A 1020 22.11 -35.84 4.84
CA ARG A 1020 21.13 -34.74 4.76
C ARG A 1020 21.20 -33.95 3.46
N ILE A 1021 22.36 -33.91 2.78
CA ILE A 1021 22.50 -33.24 1.47
C ILE A 1021 21.57 -33.90 0.44
N SER A 1022 21.52 -35.23 0.41
CA SER A 1022 20.61 -35.97 -0.48
C SER A 1022 19.15 -35.83 -0.06
N ALA A 1023 18.87 -35.80 1.26
CA ALA A 1023 17.51 -35.59 1.76
C ALA A 1023 16.94 -34.21 1.38
N HIS A 1024 17.74 -33.14 1.48
CA HIS A 1024 17.33 -31.78 1.10
C HIS A 1024 17.12 -31.64 -0.42
N LEU A 1025 17.93 -32.32 -1.24
CA LEU A 1025 17.65 -32.42 -2.68
C LEU A 1025 16.31 -33.10 -2.96
N HIS A 1026 15.99 -34.20 -2.27
CA HIS A 1026 14.70 -34.90 -2.46
C HIS A 1026 13.51 -34.04 -2.05
N LYS A 1027 13.64 -33.30 -0.94
CA LYS A 1027 12.61 -32.36 -0.47
C LYS A 1027 12.25 -31.32 -1.52
N LEU A 1028 13.22 -30.73 -2.23
CA LEU A 1028 12.96 -29.74 -3.29
C LEU A 1028 11.96 -30.24 -4.34
N PHE A 1029 12.09 -31.49 -4.77
CA PHE A 1029 11.17 -32.11 -5.74
C PHE A 1029 9.81 -32.51 -5.13
N GLY A 1030 9.74 -32.74 -3.82
CA GLY A 1030 8.49 -32.98 -3.08
C GLY A 1030 7.75 -31.71 -2.67
N TYR A 1031 8.46 -30.57 -2.62
CA TYR A 1031 7.98 -29.29 -2.12
C TYR A 1031 7.41 -28.36 -3.19
N SER A 1032 7.81 -28.52 -4.46
CA SER A 1032 7.30 -27.68 -5.54
C SER A 1032 7.35 -28.32 -6.92
N TRP A 1033 6.44 -27.84 -7.77
CA TRP A 1033 6.38 -28.12 -9.20
C TRP A 1033 7.12 -27.08 -10.06
N ALA A 1034 7.80 -26.11 -9.45
CA ALA A 1034 8.55 -25.09 -10.18
C ALA A 1034 9.66 -25.67 -11.08
N ASP A 1035 9.87 -25.01 -12.22
CA ASP A 1035 10.87 -25.40 -13.23
C ASP A 1035 12.31 -25.14 -12.78
N ILE A 1036 12.50 -24.23 -11.82
CA ILE A 1036 13.79 -23.81 -11.30
C ILE A 1036 13.75 -23.91 -9.77
N LEU A 1037 14.75 -24.57 -9.19
CA LEU A 1037 14.87 -24.83 -7.75
C LEU A 1037 16.28 -24.48 -7.27
N PHE A 1038 16.43 -24.10 -6.01
CA PHE A 1038 17.70 -23.72 -5.41
C PHE A 1038 18.06 -24.60 -4.22
N HIS A 1039 19.29 -25.09 -4.20
CA HIS A 1039 19.86 -25.85 -3.09
C HIS A 1039 21.12 -25.16 -2.57
N VAL A 1040 21.18 -24.82 -1.28
CA VAL A 1040 22.34 -24.14 -0.69
C VAL A 1040 22.96 -24.94 0.44
N THR A 1041 24.28 -25.09 0.41
CA THR A 1041 25.02 -25.75 1.48
C THR A 1041 25.93 -24.75 2.18
N TYR A 1042 25.60 -24.40 3.41
CA TYR A 1042 26.44 -23.60 4.29
C TYR A 1042 27.53 -24.49 4.89
N SER A 1043 28.76 -24.38 4.36
CA SER A 1043 29.84 -25.26 4.76
C SER A 1043 30.80 -24.60 5.73
N ASN A 1044 30.99 -25.25 6.89
CA ASN A 1044 32.04 -24.92 7.86
C ASN A 1044 33.33 -25.73 7.62
N ARG A 1045 33.50 -26.33 6.44
CA ARG A 1045 34.70 -27.11 6.10
C ARG A 1045 35.86 -26.19 5.71
N LYS A 1046 37.09 -26.62 6.00
CA LYS A 1046 38.30 -25.88 5.63
C LYS A 1046 38.57 -25.92 4.12
N ASP A 1047 38.37 -27.07 3.48
CA ASP A 1047 38.41 -27.20 2.02
C ASP A 1047 37.00 -27.29 1.45
N ILE A 1048 36.56 -26.20 0.83
CA ILE A 1048 35.23 -26.08 0.22
C ILE A 1048 35.10 -26.94 -1.06
N SER A 1049 36.21 -27.30 -1.69
CA SER A 1049 36.25 -28.07 -2.95
C SER A 1049 35.77 -29.49 -2.75
N GLU A 1050 36.08 -30.08 -1.59
CA GLU A 1050 35.58 -31.40 -1.19
C GLU A 1050 34.06 -31.38 -1.02
N MET A 1051 33.50 -30.34 -0.39
CA MET A 1051 32.05 -30.19 -0.22
C MET A 1051 31.36 -29.99 -1.56
N ARG A 1052 31.92 -29.17 -2.45
CA ARG A 1052 31.43 -28.98 -3.81
C ARG A 1052 31.38 -30.30 -4.59
N THR A 1053 32.45 -31.10 -4.50
CA THR A 1053 32.53 -32.41 -5.17
C THR A 1053 31.44 -33.37 -4.66
N ALA A 1054 31.15 -33.35 -3.35
CA ALA A 1054 30.08 -34.14 -2.77
C ALA A 1054 28.69 -33.70 -3.25
N VAL A 1055 28.41 -32.39 -3.27
CA VAL A 1055 27.14 -31.86 -3.79
C VAL A 1055 26.97 -32.20 -5.28
N GLU A 1056 28.04 -32.15 -6.07
CA GLU A 1056 28.02 -32.57 -7.48
C GLU A 1056 27.71 -34.07 -7.65
N GLU A 1057 28.18 -34.93 -6.75
CA GLU A 1057 27.86 -36.35 -6.80
C GLU A 1057 26.42 -36.63 -6.37
N VAL A 1058 25.93 -35.94 -5.33
CA VAL A 1058 24.53 -36.03 -4.88
C VAL A 1058 23.57 -35.52 -5.96
N ALA A 1059 23.92 -34.46 -6.68
CA ALA A 1059 23.12 -33.93 -7.78
C ALA A 1059 22.85 -34.96 -8.90
N ARG A 1060 23.70 -35.98 -9.06
CA ARG A 1060 23.52 -37.07 -10.05
C ARG A 1060 22.52 -38.13 -9.60
N GLN A 1061 22.05 -38.06 -8.35
CA GLN A 1061 21.18 -39.05 -7.73
C GLN A 1061 19.83 -38.41 -7.35
N PRO A 1062 18.96 -38.07 -8.32
CA PRO A 1062 17.65 -37.47 -8.05
C PRO A 1062 16.68 -38.47 -7.40
N PRO A 1063 15.58 -37.99 -6.80
CA PRO A 1063 14.57 -38.86 -6.20
C PRO A 1063 13.83 -39.72 -7.25
N PRO A 1064 13.17 -40.82 -6.82
CA PRO A 1064 12.38 -41.67 -7.71
C PRO A 1064 11.35 -40.89 -8.54
N GLY A 1065 11.23 -41.22 -9.83
CA GLY A 1065 10.34 -40.53 -10.77
C GLY A 1065 10.96 -39.31 -11.47
N THR A 1066 12.22 -38.97 -11.17
CA THR A 1066 12.97 -37.89 -11.83
C THR A 1066 14.23 -38.46 -12.50
N THR A 1067 14.49 -38.08 -13.74
CA THR A 1067 15.65 -38.53 -14.52
C THR A 1067 16.69 -37.42 -14.62
N TYR A 1068 17.90 -37.66 -14.11
CA TYR A 1068 19.04 -36.76 -14.29
C TYR A 1068 19.47 -36.72 -15.77
N GLN A 1069 19.70 -35.51 -16.30
CA GLN A 1069 20.12 -35.29 -17.69
C GLN A 1069 21.61 -34.96 -17.77
N CYS A 1070 22.01 -33.84 -17.15
CA CYS A 1070 23.37 -33.36 -17.16
C CYS A 1070 23.60 -32.33 -16.05
N GLN A 1071 24.85 -31.94 -15.84
CA GLN A 1071 25.23 -30.83 -14.97
C GLN A 1071 26.23 -29.91 -15.68
N SER A 1072 26.18 -28.61 -15.41
CA SER A 1072 27.15 -27.64 -15.88
C SER A 1072 27.59 -26.72 -14.75
N ALA A 1073 28.81 -26.19 -14.84
CA ALA A 1073 29.32 -25.24 -13.86
C ALA A 1073 28.89 -23.82 -14.23
N ILE A 1074 28.42 -23.07 -13.24
CA ILE A 1074 28.23 -21.62 -13.32
C ILE A 1074 29.47 -20.99 -12.66
N PRO A 1075 30.30 -20.26 -13.43
CA PRO A 1075 31.53 -19.68 -12.89
C PRO A 1075 31.21 -18.61 -11.84
N ALA A 1076 32.14 -18.44 -10.90
CA ALA A 1076 32.11 -17.29 -10.00
C ALA A 1076 32.41 -15.99 -10.79
N ASP A 1077 31.76 -14.90 -10.41
CA ASP A 1077 31.92 -13.58 -11.04
C ASP A 1077 32.26 -12.54 -9.96
N GLY A 1078 33.54 -12.19 -9.86
CA GLY A 1078 34.05 -11.33 -8.78
C GLY A 1078 33.76 -11.92 -7.39
N ALA A 1079 32.93 -11.23 -6.60
CA ALA A 1079 32.51 -11.67 -5.27
C ALA A 1079 31.27 -12.59 -5.29
N ARG A 1080 30.66 -12.84 -6.45
CA ARG A 1080 29.51 -13.74 -6.61
C ARG A 1080 29.98 -15.20 -6.54
N PRO A 1081 29.38 -16.05 -5.67
CA PRO A 1081 29.75 -17.45 -5.59
C PRO A 1081 29.43 -18.17 -6.90
N GLY A 1082 30.30 -19.10 -7.29
CA GLY A 1082 29.99 -20.04 -8.37
C GLY A 1082 28.93 -21.05 -7.94
N ALA A 1083 28.31 -21.71 -8.91
CA ALA A 1083 27.27 -22.70 -8.67
C ALA A 1083 27.41 -23.92 -9.60
N VAL A 1084 26.62 -24.96 -9.33
CA VAL A 1084 26.43 -26.09 -10.23
C VAL A 1084 24.98 -26.10 -10.67
N ARG A 1085 24.75 -26.16 -11.98
CA ARG A 1085 23.43 -26.26 -12.59
C ARG A 1085 23.17 -27.73 -12.92
N GLY A 1086 22.27 -28.38 -12.22
CA GLY A 1086 21.78 -29.72 -12.54
C GLY A 1086 20.48 -29.64 -13.38
N SER A 1087 20.41 -30.38 -14.48
CA SER A 1087 19.21 -30.50 -15.31
C SER A 1087 18.60 -31.89 -15.17
N TYR A 1088 17.28 -31.92 -15.01
CA TYR A 1088 16.48 -33.10 -14.72
C TYR A 1088 15.23 -33.12 -15.60
N ARG A 1089 14.62 -34.29 -15.74
CA ARG A 1089 13.29 -34.46 -16.35
C ARG A 1089 12.36 -35.17 -15.38
N ARG A 1090 11.26 -34.51 -15.01
CA ARG A 1090 10.23 -35.03 -14.09
C ARG A 1090 8.90 -35.04 -14.83
N ASN A 1091 8.25 -36.20 -14.95
CA ASN A 1091 6.97 -36.37 -15.66
C ASN A 1091 6.94 -35.82 -17.11
N GLY A 1092 8.07 -35.77 -17.79
CA GLY A 1092 8.19 -35.25 -19.17
C GLY A 1092 8.52 -33.75 -19.26
N GLU A 1093 8.52 -33.02 -18.14
CA GLU A 1093 8.90 -31.61 -18.06
C GLU A 1093 10.36 -31.45 -17.59
N ASP A 1094 11.04 -30.42 -18.11
CA ASP A 1094 12.44 -30.15 -17.79
C ASP A 1094 12.52 -29.28 -16.53
N VAL A 1095 13.29 -29.72 -15.53
CA VAL A 1095 13.48 -29.03 -14.24
C VAL A 1095 14.96 -28.78 -14.02
N THR A 1096 15.32 -27.61 -13.49
CA THR A 1096 16.69 -27.22 -13.19
C THR A 1096 16.87 -26.96 -11.70
N VAL A 1097 17.92 -27.53 -11.10
CA VAL A 1097 18.33 -27.23 -9.72
C VAL A 1097 19.68 -26.52 -9.74
N ILE A 1098 19.77 -25.37 -9.09
CA ILE A 1098 21.01 -24.60 -8.94
C ILE A 1098 21.57 -24.83 -7.54
N PHE A 1099 22.76 -25.40 -7.46
CA PHE A 1099 23.45 -25.75 -6.23
C PHE A 1099 24.53 -24.73 -5.88
N PHE A 1100 24.43 -24.10 -4.71
CA PHE A 1100 25.47 -23.25 -4.14
C PHE A 1100 26.14 -23.92 -2.94
N VAL A 1101 27.45 -23.72 -2.82
CA VAL A 1101 28.21 -24.11 -1.63
C VAL A 1101 28.90 -22.86 -1.09
N ILE A 1102 28.53 -22.44 0.12
CA ILE A 1102 28.98 -21.19 0.72
C ILE A 1102 30.03 -21.49 1.79
N ASP A 1103 31.20 -20.87 1.66
CA ASP A 1103 32.27 -20.94 2.66
C ASP A 1103 31.94 -20.03 3.85
N MET A 1104 31.52 -20.66 4.95
CA MET A 1104 31.16 -20.00 6.21
C MET A 1104 32.38 -19.62 7.05
N ARG A 1105 33.58 -20.14 6.74
CA ARG A 1105 34.84 -19.81 7.44
C ARG A 1105 35.55 -18.61 6.82
N GLN A 1106 35.23 -18.27 5.57
CA GLN A 1106 35.92 -17.25 4.78
C GLN A 1106 37.44 -17.52 4.74
N GLU A 1107 37.83 -18.80 4.62
CA GLU A 1107 39.21 -19.24 4.86
C GLU A 1107 40.18 -18.57 3.87
N GLY A 1108 39.75 -18.40 2.60
CA GLY A 1108 40.53 -17.69 1.59
C GLY A 1108 40.81 -16.21 1.94
N GLN A 1109 39.83 -15.52 2.54
CA GLN A 1109 39.99 -14.12 2.98
C GLN A 1109 40.85 -14.03 4.25
N ARG A 1110 40.64 -14.95 5.20
CA ARG A 1110 41.43 -15.05 6.45
C ARG A 1110 42.90 -15.39 6.17
N ALA A 1111 43.16 -16.31 5.25
CA ALA A 1111 44.50 -16.67 4.82
C ALA A 1111 45.23 -15.50 4.16
N ALA A 1112 44.53 -14.69 3.34
CA ALA A 1112 45.10 -13.52 2.69
C ALA A 1112 45.60 -12.43 3.67
N VAL A 1113 45.04 -12.37 4.87
CA VAL A 1113 45.44 -11.41 5.93
C VAL A 1113 46.21 -12.05 7.09
N GLY A 1114 46.53 -13.35 7.00
CA GLY A 1114 47.25 -14.07 8.06
C GLY A 1114 46.47 -14.22 9.37
N ALA A 1115 45.13 -14.21 9.32
CA ALA A 1115 44.31 -14.37 10.51
C ALA A 1115 44.46 -15.79 11.10
N PRO A 1116 44.45 -15.94 12.44
CA PRO A 1116 44.58 -17.25 13.09
C PRO A 1116 43.47 -18.21 12.65
N ALA A 1117 43.83 -19.48 12.46
CA ALA A 1117 42.88 -20.54 12.14
C ALA A 1117 41.84 -20.65 13.27
N LEU A 1118 40.57 -20.77 12.90
CA LEU A 1118 39.51 -21.08 13.86
C LEU A 1118 39.79 -22.47 14.47
N ILE A 1119 39.89 -22.52 15.81
CA ILE A 1119 40.13 -23.74 16.59
C ILE A 1119 38.94 -24.67 16.39
N GLU A 1120 39.20 -25.92 16.03
CA GLU A 1120 38.19 -26.97 16.02
C GLU A 1120 37.82 -27.30 17.46
N ASN A 1121 36.61 -26.93 17.90
CA ASN A 1121 35.99 -27.65 19.01
C ASN A 1121 35.58 -29.02 18.44
N ALA A 1122 36.49 -29.99 18.55
CA ALA A 1122 36.16 -31.39 18.46
C ALA A 1122 35.43 -31.76 19.76
N ASP A 1123 34.10 -31.60 19.76
CA ASP A 1123 33.12 -32.38 20.51
C ASP A 1123 31.75 -31.68 20.43
N GLN A 1124 30.98 -32.06 19.40
CA GLN A 1124 29.52 -32.24 19.40
C GLN A 1124 29.08 -32.92 18.11
#